data_AF-A0A0Q8PY57-F1
#
_entry.id   AF-A0A0Q8PY57-F1
#
_cell.length_a   1.000
_cell.length_b   1.000
_cell.length_c   1.000
_cell.angle_alpha   90.00
_cell.angle_beta   90.00
_cell.angle_gamma   90.00
#
_symmetry.space_group_name_H-M   'P 1'
#
loop_
_entity.id
_entity.type
_entity.pdbx_description
1 polymer ?
#
loop_
_entity_poly.entity_id
_entity_poly.type
_entity_poly.pdbx_seq_one_letter_code
_entity_poly.pdbx_strand_id
1 'polypeptide(L)'
;MELGFAVTKLARRRLLAVCLALIVLGSPLVQPWLLDQDRLENQTLDWLRRQLMSAGWWVVGDDPDLVWAFSQLVGTAVFLAVLLLLVPRYVPLRQGWAALLVGCLGAGGLAGLLSALPIWVILWQGDRLHGYLRADLAFVEQITAALTFGLFVGLLLTLVLLSLAARPEDASAAATRRPTRKRERSTVMAEYQRPNSTPLGSVPGDVTRYVSAAVYTHDLLADSVVEHLVYDEFGAVATSPAFDLVPVARHSIAAQGLRRRRDSALAVVFGVILLFAPLWLVFAWLALQALSRSSFDTSTAWTARGRSLFTTPYAVLRLVAVAVPVFGAGLALALLLGSIDVDGQLSWLLGSWLLGIPALVVTTGGLLTAYLLTLRHTLDVDARLRGQFRREVFRPDLPVSPSGTRETQLRLAAIAKAQRGNLTIYSGYNPFVGYSGTRGSWTTAVALLPAPAGPGQPARGLQEFDVWQLVSAVRRRLQETSARHAADKPGKDETDLSVLQLQDRVFANGAALAGNDELLPPDQLSPASSLPEDRVREIALNPTGVVRHYLAAHLPLWGGDVVPSLFLHMSTDGRTMHIQAERRILSPVHAWYHEIDLLPATATATRLRILRLAGVGGTARALFGAPRAAYHQATAGRRRQRRRLHELLTIEQSPGFDYGAAPSVREAADSGHYQNYFQHIDANRAFDTLDRHAFAAIVEFLDEHGVDTRDLRQQQQTILNHGVIQQGGISVVGNQAIGQGATANQQTPDLDKTL
;
A
#
# COMPACT_ATOMS: atom_id res chain seq x y z
N MET A 1 14.67 -6.83 19.75
CA MET A 1 14.36 -7.63 18.54
C MET A 1 15.59 -8.42 18.05
N GLU A 2 16.79 -7.84 18.06
CA GLU A 2 18.04 -8.49 17.59
C GLU A 2 18.45 -9.76 18.36
N LEU A 3 18.30 -9.79 19.70
CA LEU A 3 18.56 -10.98 20.52
C LEU A 3 17.65 -12.18 20.19
N GLY A 4 16.41 -11.93 19.74
CA GLY A 4 15.50 -12.99 19.29
C GLY A 4 15.91 -13.58 17.93
N PHE A 5 16.52 -12.77 17.09
CA PHE A 5 16.98 -13.17 15.76
C PHE A 5 18.27 -14.03 15.84
N ALA A 6 19.16 -13.73 16.79
CA ALA A 6 20.38 -14.51 17.01
C ALA A 6 20.09 -15.92 17.57
N VAL A 7 19.19 -16.03 18.55
CA VAL A 7 18.80 -17.31 19.18
C VAL A 7 18.09 -18.23 18.17
N THR A 8 17.22 -17.68 17.34
CA THR A 8 16.53 -18.45 16.28
C THR A 8 17.49 -18.92 15.18
N LYS A 9 18.51 -18.13 14.83
CA LYS A 9 19.56 -18.52 13.88
C LYS A 9 20.44 -19.65 14.43
N LEU A 10 20.78 -19.61 15.71
CA LEU A 10 21.60 -20.64 16.37
C LEU A 10 20.83 -21.95 16.57
N ALA A 11 19.54 -21.88 16.93
CA ALA A 11 18.65 -23.05 16.99
C ALA A 11 18.52 -23.76 15.63
N ARG A 12 18.39 -23.00 14.53
CA ARG A 12 18.37 -23.56 13.16
C ARG A 12 19.68 -24.27 12.80
N ARG A 13 20.83 -23.73 13.21
CA ARG A 13 22.13 -24.39 12.97
C ARG A 13 22.24 -25.72 13.71
N ARG A 14 21.78 -25.77 14.96
CA ARG A 14 21.79 -27.01 15.77
C ARG A 14 20.81 -28.05 15.24
N LEU A 15 19.64 -27.64 14.79
CA LEU A 15 18.68 -28.50 14.10
C LEU A 15 19.28 -29.10 12.82
N LEU A 16 19.96 -28.29 12.01
CA LEU A 16 20.65 -28.76 10.80
C LEU A 16 21.77 -29.76 11.13
N ALA A 17 22.51 -29.56 12.21
CA ALA A 17 23.53 -30.50 12.65
C ALA A 17 22.94 -31.86 13.07
N VAL A 18 21.80 -31.86 13.78
CA VAL A 18 21.06 -33.10 14.12
C VAL A 18 20.55 -33.78 12.84
N CYS A 19 19.98 -33.03 11.89
CA CYS A 19 19.53 -33.58 10.62
C CYS A 19 20.69 -34.22 9.82
N LEU A 20 21.86 -33.56 9.81
CA LEU A 20 23.05 -34.08 9.14
C LEU A 20 23.58 -35.36 9.81
N ALA A 21 23.58 -35.41 11.15
CA ALA A 21 23.93 -36.61 11.89
C ALA A 21 22.99 -37.78 11.60
N LEU A 22 21.67 -37.51 11.47
CA LEU A 22 20.68 -38.52 11.10
C LEU A 22 20.88 -39.04 9.66
N ILE A 23 21.23 -38.17 8.72
CA ILE A 23 21.56 -38.58 7.34
C ILE A 23 22.78 -39.50 7.32
N VAL A 24 23.83 -39.18 8.10
CA VAL A 24 25.04 -40.01 8.21
C VAL A 24 24.74 -41.35 8.89
N LEU A 25 23.98 -41.33 9.99
CA LEU A 25 23.57 -42.54 10.71
C LEU A 25 22.71 -43.47 9.84
N GLY A 26 21.86 -42.89 9.00
CA GLY A 26 21.03 -43.62 8.04
C GLY A 26 21.76 -44.09 6.79
N SER A 27 23.00 -43.67 6.57
CA SER A 27 23.71 -43.89 5.31
C SER A 27 24.11 -45.37 5.11
N PRO A 28 24.24 -45.82 3.85
CA PRO A 28 24.69 -47.17 3.53
C PRO A 28 26.15 -47.44 3.93
N LEU A 29 26.89 -46.42 4.38
CA LEU A 29 28.25 -46.57 4.93
C LEU A 29 28.24 -46.96 6.41
N VAL A 30 27.23 -46.53 7.16
CA VAL A 30 27.15 -46.69 8.61
C VAL A 30 26.20 -47.85 8.97
N GLN A 31 25.09 -47.99 8.23
CA GLN A 31 24.10 -49.04 8.45
C GLN A 31 24.71 -50.47 8.47
N PRO A 32 25.60 -50.87 7.54
CA PRO A 32 26.20 -52.22 7.55
C PRO A 32 27.00 -52.53 8.83
N TRP A 33 27.68 -51.53 9.39
CA TRP A 33 28.44 -51.70 10.64
C TRP A 33 27.54 -51.84 11.88
N LEU A 34 26.33 -51.30 11.82
CA LEU A 34 25.28 -51.54 12.81
C LEU A 34 24.55 -52.88 12.59
N LEU A 35 24.75 -53.53 11.44
CA LEU A 35 23.99 -54.69 10.94
C LEU A 35 24.74 -56.03 11.02
N ASP A 36 25.99 -56.07 11.50
CA ASP A 36 26.76 -57.32 11.59
C ASP A 36 25.99 -58.37 12.41
N GLN A 37 25.60 -59.48 11.77
CA GLN A 37 24.49 -60.34 12.22
C GLN A 37 24.87 -61.28 13.37
N ASP A 38 26.15 -61.43 13.69
CA ASP A 38 26.66 -62.58 14.44
C ASP A 38 26.91 -62.37 15.95
N ARG A 39 26.45 -61.27 16.58
CA ARG A 39 26.96 -60.91 17.93
C ARG A 39 26.01 -60.49 19.05
N LEU A 40 24.69 -60.61 18.91
CA LEU A 40 23.79 -60.09 19.95
C LEU A 40 22.77 -61.13 20.44
N GLU A 41 23.15 -61.92 21.45
CA GLU A 41 22.22 -62.78 22.22
C GLU A 41 21.26 -61.99 23.14
N ASN A 42 21.48 -60.67 23.29
CA ASN A 42 20.75 -59.83 24.25
C ASN A 42 19.54 -59.14 23.59
N GLN A 43 18.33 -59.48 24.04
CA GLN A 43 17.06 -58.95 23.52
C GLN A 43 16.96 -57.42 23.52
N THR A 44 17.62 -56.76 24.47
CA THR A 44 17.62 -55.29 24.58
C THR A 44 18.41 -54.61 23.47
N LEU A 45 19.54 -55.20 23.07
CA LEU A 45 20.39 -54.68 22.00
C LEU A 45 19.75 -54.94 20.63
N ASP A 46 19.06 -56.06 20.48
CA ASP A 46 18.27 -56.33 19.27
C ASP A 46 17.06 -55.39 19.14
N TRP A 47 16.36 -55.09 20.24
CA TRP A 47 15.29 -54.09 20.24
C TRP A 47 15.81 -52.70 19.82
N LEU A 48 16.95 -52.27 20.38
CA LEU A 48 17.56 -50.97 20.07
C LEU A 48 18.05 -50.88 18.62
N ARG A 49 18.59 -51.98 18.08
CA ARG A 49 18.96 -52.13 16.68
C ARG A 49 17.79 -51.88 15.74
N ARG A 50 16.63 -52.50 16.00
CA ARG A 50 15.42 -52.32 15.17
C ARG A 50 14.97 -50.86 15.11
N GLN A 51 15.20 -50.08 16.16
CA GLN A 51 14.90 -48.65 16.16
C GLN A 51 15.81 -47.84 15.23
N LEU A 52 17.10 -48.17 15.22
CA LEU A 52 18.10 -47.51 14.39
C LEU A 52 17.91 -47.80 12.88
N MET A 53 17.20 -48.88 12.53
CA MET A 53 16.83 -49.20 11.15
C MET A 53 15.83 -48.21 10.54
N SER A 54 15.00 -47.56 11.35
CA SER A 54 14.02 -46.58 10.87
C SER A 54 14.64 -45.30 10.29
N ALA A 55 15.95 -45.10 10.51
CA ALA A 55 16.73 -44.02 9.93
C ALA A 55 17.41 -44.40 8.60
N GLY A 56 17.43 -45.69 8.25
CA GLY A 56 18.22 -46.23 7.15
C GLY A 56 17.71 -45.79 5.78
N TRP A 57 18.62 -45.47 4.88
CA TRP A 57 18.32 -45.23 3.46
C TRP A 57 19.42 -45.86 2.61
N TRP A 58 19.03 -46.45 1.48
CA TRP A 58 19.94 -47.15 0.58
C TRP A 58 19.99 -46.42 -0.76
N VAL A 59 21.18 -46.31 -1.33
CA VAL A 59 21.35 -45.84 -2.71
C VAL A 59 21.18 -47.04 -3.62
N VAL A 60 20.28 -46.95 -4.58
CA VAL A 60 19.92 -48.01 -5.54
C VAL A 60 21.19 -48.61 -6.15
N GLY A 61 21.46 -49.88 -5.83
CA GLY A 61 22.57 -50.68 -6.36
C GLY A 61 22.39 -52.16 -5.98
N ASP A 62 22.26 -53.00 -7.01
CA ASP A 62 22.36 -54.46 -7.12
C ASP A 62 21.56 -55.45 -6.23
N ASP A 63 20.51 -55.01 -5.49
CA ASP A 63 19.56 -55.94 -4.83
C ASP A 63 18.11 -55.85 -5.39
N PRO A 64 17.30 -56.93 -5.41
CA PRO A 64 16.06 -57.02 -6.19
C PRO A 64 14.86 -56.14 -5.75
N ASP A 65 14.85 -55.54 -4.55
CA ASP A 65 13.67 -54.82 -4.02
C ASP A 65 13.81 -53.30 -4.08
N LEU A 66 13.90 -52.78 -5.32
CA LEU A 66 14.03 -51.36 -5.65
C LEU A 66 12.93 -50.48 -5.02
N VAL A 67 11.73 -51.05 -4.86
CA VAL A 67 10.56 -50.41 -4.22
C VAL A 67 10.77 -50.22 -2.72
N TRP A 68 11.36 -51.21 -2.03
CA TRP A 68 11.63 -51.13 -0.60
C TRP A 68 12.74 -50.12 -0.29
N ALA A 69 13.83 -50.12 -1.06
CA ALA A 69 14.90 -49.14 -0.93
C ALA A 69 14.42 -47.70 -1.16
N PHE A 70 13.57 -47.49 -2.18
CA PHE A 70 12.96 -46.19 -2.46
C PHE A 70 12.04 -45.71 -1.34
N SER A 71 11.26 -46.61 -0.74
CA SER A 71 10.35 -46.30 0.37
C SER A 71 11.07 -45.77 1.61
N GLN A 72 12.23 -46.37 1.92
CA GLN A 72 13.06 -45.98 3.05
C GLN A 72 13.64 -44.58 2.83
N LEU A 73 14.14 -44.31 1.62
CA LEU A 73 14.65 -42.99 1.23
C LEU A 73 13.55 -41.91 1.33
N VAL A 74 12.33 -42.19 0.85
CA VAL A 74 11.19 -41.29 0.99
C VAL A 74 10.79 -41.10 2.46
N GLY A 75 10.79 -42.16 3.26
CA GLY A 75 10.54 -42.11 4.70
C GLY A 75 11.53 -41.20 5.43
N THR A 76 12.83 -41.36 5.19
CA THR A 76 13.88 -40.51 5.76
C THR A 76 13.73 -39.05 5.31
N ALA A 77 13.41 -38.81 4.03
CA ALA A 77 13.18 -37.46 3.52
C ALA A 77 11.98 -36.79 4.19
N VAL A 78 10.87 -37.51 4.38
CA VAL A 78 9.69 -37.05 5.10
C VAL A 78 10.03 -36.74 6.57
N PHE A 79 10.75 -37.63 7.25
CA PHE A 79 11.18 -37.43 8.63
C PHE A 79 11.96 -36.12 8.81
N LEU A 80 12.96 -35.89 7.96
CA LEU A 80 13.80 -34.68 7.98
C LEU A 80 13.01 -33.42 7.63
N ALA A 81 12.13 -33.49 6.63
CA ALA A 81 11.30 -32.35 6.22
C ALA A 81 10.33 -31.92 7.34
N VAL A 82 9.72 -32.88 8.03
CA VAL A 82 8.79 -32.62 9.14
C VAL A 82 9.52 -31.97 10.32
N LEU A 83 10.73 -32.45 10.68
CA LEU A 83 11.55 -31.81 11.71
C LEU A 83 11.94 -30.37 11.34
N LEU A 84 12.36 -30.13 10.09
CA LEU A 84 12.73 -28.80 9.60
C LEU A 84 11.55 -27.83 9.55
N LEU A 85 10.32 -28.33 9.44
CA LEU A 85 9.09 -27.54 9.41
C LEU A 85 8.55 -27.26 10.82
N LEU A 86 8.49 -28.29 11.68
CA LEU A 86 7.85 -28.20 12.99
C LEU A 86 8.72 -27.53 14.05
N VAL A 87 10.01 -27.85 14.11
CA VAL A 87 10.90 -27.34 15.17
C VAL A 87 10.98 -25.80 15.17
N PRO A 88 11.16 -25.10 14.03
CA PRO A 88 11.22 -23.64 14.02
C PRO A 88 9.89 -22.93 14.35
N ARG A 89 8.76 -23.65 14.27
CA ARG A 89 7.42 -23.07 14.37
C ARG A 89 6.73 -23.37 15.69
N TYR A 90 6.96 -24.56 16.27
CA TYR A 90 6.18 -25.07 17.39
C TYR A 90 7.01 -25.42 18.63
N VAL A 91 8.35 -25.41 18.56
CA VAL A 91 9.20 -25.64 19.75
C VAL A 91 9.42 -24.32 20.49
N PRO A 92 8.88 -24.16 21.71
CA PRO A 92 8.96 -22.89 22.42
C PRO A 92 10.31 -22.77 23.16
N LEU A 93 11.30 -22.18 22.50
CA LEU A 93 12.66 -21.98 23.04
C LEU A 93 12.73 -21.10 24.31
N ARG A 94 11.62 -20.50 24.74
CA ARG A 94 11.56 -19.48 25.81
C ARG A 94 10.57 -19.78 26.95
N GLN A 95 9.82 -20.88 26.89
CA GLN A 95 8.78 -21.21 27.87
C GLN A 95 9.23 -22.24 28.91
N GLY A 96 10.55 -22.37 29.12
CA GLY A 96 11.14 -23.32 30.08
C GLY A 96 11.40 -24.71 29.49
N TRP A 97 12.14 -25.54 30.24
CA TRP A 97 12.63 -26.85 29.78
C TRP A 97 11.49 -27.86 29.55
N ALA A 98 10.40 -27.80 30.33
CA ALA A 98 9.25 -28.69 30.18
C ALA A 98 8.50 -28.44 28.86
N ALA A 99 8.28 -27.17 28.50
CA ALA A 99 7.64 -26.81 27.23
C ALA A 99 8.54 -27.13 26.01
N LEU A 100 9.86 -26.95 26.15
CA LEU A 100 10.84 -27.36 25.16
C LEU A 100 10.80 -28.88 24.92
N LEU A 101 10.79 -29.66 26.00
CA LEU A 101 10.74 -31.12 25.97
C LEU A 101 9.46 -31.63 25.29
N VAL A 102 8.30 -31.10 25.68
CA VAL A 102 7.00 -31.46 25.06
C VAL A 102 6.98 -31.09 23.58
N GLY A 103 7.47 -29.90 23.21
CA GLY A 103 7.52 -29.46 21.82
C GLY A 103 8.45 -30.32 20.94
N CYS A 104 9.63 -30.69 21.45
CA CYS A 104 10.58 -31.53 20.72
C CYS A 104 10.15 -32.99 20.63
N LEU A 105 9.58 -33.56 21.70
CA LEU A 105 9.00 -34.92 21.66
C LEU A 105 7.80 -34.99 20.71
N GLY A 106 6.93 -33.98 20.73
CA GLY A 106 5.81 -33.88 19.79
C GLY A 106 6.26 -33.78 18.34
N ALA A 107 7.27 -32.94 18.05
CA ALA A 107 7.83 -32.81 16.70
C ALA A 107 8.51 -34.10 16.22
N GLY A 108 9.29 -34.77 17.08
CA GLY A 108 9.97 -36.02 16.77
C GLY A 108 9.02 -37.20 16.59
N GLY A 109 8.04 -37.37 17.49
CA GLY A 109 7.03 -38.42 17.39
C GLY A 109 6.16 -38.29 16.14
N LEU A 110 5.75 -37.07 15.79
CA LEU A 110 4.98 -36.80 14.57
C LEU A 110 5.82 -37.04 13.31
N ALA A 111 7.10 -36.64 13.31
CA ALA A 111 8.02 -36.96 12.22
C ALA A 111 8.15 -38.47 12.02
N GLY A 112 8.29 -39.24 13.10
CA GLY A 112 8.36 -40.71 13.06
C GLY A 112 7.10 -41.38 12.53
N LEU A 113 5.91 -40.91 12.95
CA LEU A 113 4.65 -41.43 12.44
C LEU A 113 4.47 -41.15 10.94
N LEU A 114 4.79 -39.93 10.48
CA LEU A 114 4.65 -39.58 9.07
C LEU A 114 5.69 -40.27 8.17
N SER A 115 6.89 -40.56 8.68
CA SER A 115 7.90 -41.29 7.92
C SER A 115 7.57 -42.76 7.71
N ALA A 116 6.65 -43.35 8.49
CA ALA A 116 6.20 -44.73 8.33
C ALA A 116 5.16 -44.91 7.20
N LEU A 117 4.49 -43.83 6.77
CA LEU A 117 3.43 -43.88 5.76
C LEU A 117 3.88 -44.43 4.39
N PRO A 118 5.04 -44.04 3.81
CA PRO A 118 5.49 -44.56 2.52
C PRO A 118 5.72 -46.08 2.54
N ILE A 119 6.27 -46.60 3.65
CA ILE A 119 6.54 -48.03 3.85
C ILE A 119 5.23 -48.80 4.03
N TRP A 120 4.27 -48.23 4.76
CA TRP A 120 2.94 -48.83 4.93
C TRP A 120 2.20 -49.00 3.60
N VAL A 121 2.22 -47.98 2.74
CA VAL A 121 1.58 -48.03 1.42
C VAL A 121 2.14 -49.20 0.59
N ILE A 122 3.44 -49.49 0.70
CA ILE A 122 4.10 -50.57 -0.02
C ILE A 122 3.82 -51.94 0.60
N LEU A 123 3.87 -52.07 1.93
CA LEU A 123 3.52 -53.32 2.63
C LEU A 123 2.06 -53.71 2.37
N TRP A 124 1.17 -52.72 2.34
CA TRP A 124 -0.25 -52.91 2.01
C TRP A 124 -0.47 -53.37 0.55
N GLN A 125 0.35 -52.90 -0.40
CA GLN A 125 0.34 -53.39 -1.79
C GLN A 125 0.93 -54.80 -1.92
N GLY A 126 2.01 -55.10 -1.19
CA GLY A 126 2.67 -56.41 -1.21
C GLY A 126 1.78 -57.53 -0.67
N ASP A 127 1.01 -57.27 0.38
CA ASP A 127 0.05 -58.22 0.96
C ASP A 127 -1.08 -58.59 -0.01
N ARG A 128 -1.56 -57.60 -0.78
CA ARG A 128 -2.55 -57.81 -1.87
C ARG A 128 -2.02 -58.63 -3.04
N LEU A 129 -0.71 -58.59 -3.31
CA LEU A 129 -0.09 -59.23 -4.48
C LEU A 129 0.48 -60.62 -4.19
N HIS A 130 0.95 -60.89 -2.97
CA HIS A 130 1.71 -62.12 -2.66
C HIS A 130 1.22 -62.90 -1.41
N GLY A 131 0.17 -62.46 -0.72
CA GLY A 131 -0.44 -63.24 0.38
C GLY A 131 0.50 -63.54 1.55
N TYR A 132 1.34 -62.58 1.93
CA TYR A 132 2.22 -62.72 3.10
C TYR A 132 1.40 -62.62 4.39
N LEU A 133 1.13 -63.78 5.01
CA LEU A 133 0.60 -63.86 6.38
C LEU A 133 1.39 -62.92 7.32
N ARG A 134 0.70 -61.91 7.87
CA ARG A 134 1.10 -60.95 8.94
C ARG A 134 1.53 -59.52 8.53
N ALA A 135 0.91 -58.90 7.52
CA ALA A 135 1.05 -57.46 7.29
C ALA A 135 0.69 -56.60 8.53
N ASP A 136 -0.30 -57.03 9.31
CA ASP A 136 -0.76 -56.31 10.52
C ASP A 136 0.32 -56.24 11.62
N LEU A 137 1.03 -57.34 11.86
CA LEU A 137 2.09 -57.39 12.88
C LEU A 137 3.33 -56.62 12.42
N ALA A 138 3.72 -56.75 11.16
CA ALA A 138 4.83 -55.98 10.59
C ALA A 138 4.55 -54.48 10.60
N PHE A 139 3.29 -54.06 10.37
CA PHE A 139 2.86 -52.68 10.47
C PHE A 139 2.95 -52.13 11.90
N VAL A 140 2.44 -52.88 12.88
CA VAL A 140 2.53 -52.49 14.29
C VAL A 140 3.99 -52.39 14.73
N GLU A 141 4.83 -53.34 14.34
CA GLU A 141 6.27 -53.29 14.62
C GLU A 141 6.96 -52.09 13.96
N GLN A 142 6.59 -51.74 12.72
CA GLN A 142 7.20 -50.62 12.01
C GLN A 142 6.75 -49.26 12.54
N ILE A 143 5.47 -49.09 12.87
CA ILE A 143 4.96 -47.85 13.50
C ILE A 143 5.55 -47.68 14.88
N THR A 144 5.58 -48.75 15.69
CA THR A 144 6.17 -48.68 17.03
C THR A 144 7.66 -48.36 16.93
N ALA A 145 8.35 -48.88 15.92
CA ALA A 145 9.75 -48.55 15.69
C ALA A 145 9.94 -47.08 15.27
N ALA A 146 9.20 -46.61 14.27
CA ALA A 146 9.30 -45.23 13.79
C ALA A 146 8.89 -44.19 14.85
N LEU A 147 7.88 -44.51 15.67
CA LEU A 147 7.44 -43.65 16.78
C LEU A 147 8.51 -43.57 17.88
N THR A 148 9.05 -44.71 18.32
CA THR A 148 10.05 -44.73 19.40
C THR A 148 11.38 -44.11 18.95
N PHE A 149 11.79 -44.32 17.69
CA PHE A 149 12.90 -43.58 17.08
C PHE A 149 12.63 -42.07 17.03
N GLY A 150 11.44 -41.66 16.58
CA GLY A 150 11.02 -40.27 16.55
C GLY A 150 11.06 -39.60 17.92
N LEU A 151 10.61 -40.30 18.97
CA LEU A 151 10.69 -39.83 20.36
C LEU A 151 12.15 -39.71 20.83
N PHE A 152 13.03 -40.63 20.46
CA PHE A 152 14.46 -40.56 20.78
C PHE A 152 15.14 -39.35 20.13
N VAL A 153 14.83 -39.06 18.86
CA VAL A 153 15.29 -37.85 18.17
C VAL A 153 14.73 -36.59 18.81
N GLY A 154 13.47 -36.61 19.26
CA GLY A 154 12.87 -35.53 20.04
C GLY A 154 13.60 -35.27 21.36
N LEU A 155 14.04 -36.32 22.05
CA LEU A 155 14.83 -36.21 23.27
C LEU A 155 16.23 -35.65 22.99
N LEU A 156 16.89 -36.12 21.93
CA LEU A 156 18.18 -35.59 21.45
C LEU A 156 18.08 -34.09 21.12
N LEU A 157 17.02 -33.69 20.40
CA LEU A 157 16.75 -32.28 20.07
C LEU A 157 16.52 -31.44 21.33
N THR A 158 15.84 -32.00 22.33
CA THR A 158 15.65 -31.34 23.63
C THR A 158 17.00 -31.05 24.28
N LEU A 159 17.89 -32.03 24.37
CA LEU A 159 19.23 -31.87 24.95
C LEU A 159 20.06 -30.82 24.19
N VAL A 160 20.04 -30.87 22.87
CA VAL A 160 20.79 -29.96 22.00
C VAL A 160 20.25 -28.52 22.09
N LEU A 161 18.96 -28.33 22.30
CA LEU A 161 18.33 -27.01 22.40
C LEU A 161 18.22 -26.50 23.85
N LEU A 162 18.40 -27.36 24.86
CA LEU A 162 18.30 -27.00 26.28
C LEU A 162 19.30 -25.90 26.66
N SER A 163 20.51 -25.94 26.09
CA SER A 163 21.55 -24.92 26.32
C SER A 163 21.18 -23.54 25.76
N LEU A 164 20.12 -23.43 24.95
CA LEU A 164 19.57 -22.15 24.45
C LEU A 164 18.39 -21.65 25.30
N ALA A 165 17.81 -22.53 26.13
CA ALA A 165 16.67 -22.24 26.99
C ALA A 165 17.09 -21.81 28.41
N ALA A 166 18.31 -22.13 28.85
CA ALA A 166 18.83 -21.77 30.17
C ALA A 166 19.37 -20.32 30.21
N ARG A 167 18.59 -19.40 30.79
CA ARG A 167 18.99 -18.27 31.68
C ARG A 167 17.81 -17.29 31.87
N PRO A 168 16.97 -17.48 32.90
CA PRO A 168 15.91 -16.52 33.24
C PRO A 168 16.43 -15.30 34.03
N GLU A 169 17.54 -15.43 34.76
CA GLU A 169 17.87 -14.49 35.85
C GLU A 169 18.72 -13.27 35.43
N ASP A 170 19.60 -13.38 34.43
CA ASP A 170 20.47 -12.25 34.03
C ASP A 170 19.76 -11.17 33.18
N ALA A 171 18.60 -11.46 32.61
CA ALA A 171 17.90 -10.55 31.68
C ALA A 171 17.01 -9.51 32.38
N SER A 172 16.62 -9.76 33.63
CA SER A 172 15.72 -8.88 34.39
C SER A 172 16.45 -7.68 35.01
N ALA A 173 17.71 -7.86 35.42
CA ALA A 173 18.51 -6.82 36.07
C ALA A 173 19.03 -5.73 35.09
N ALA A 174 19.12 -6.02 33.79
CA ALA A 174 19.55 -5.05 32.78
C ALA A 174 18.39 -4.23 32.17
N ALA A 175 17.13 -4.64 32.39
CA ALA A 175 15.95 -4.01 31.82
C ALA A 175 15.38 -2.86 32.67
N THR A 176 15.75 -2.77 33.94
CA THR A 176 15.19 -1.81 34.91
C THR A 176 15.99 -0.51 35.05
N ARG A 177 17.08 -0.31 34.29
CA ARG A 177 17.84 0.95 34.23
C ARG A 177 17.79 1.64 32.87
N ARG A 178 16.58 1.78 32.29
CA ARG A 178 16.36 2.76 31.22
C ARG A 178 15.20 3.68 31.61
N PRO A 179 15.44 5.00 31.73
CA PRO A 179 14.37 5.93 32.04
C PRO A 179 13.39 5.93 30.87
N THR A 180 12.17 5.49 31.12
CA THR A 180 11.05 5.55 30.20
C THR A 180 10.65 7.01 30.03
N ARG A 181 11.28 7.70 29.08
CA ARG A 181 10.75 8.96 28.55
C ARG A 181 9.39 8.66 27.93
N LYS A 182 8.34 9.05 28.64
CA LYS A 182 6.96 9.18 28.15
C LYS A 182 7.04 10.05 26.89
N ARG A 183 6.90 9.42 25.73
CA ARG A 183 7.07 10.05 24.42
C ARG A 183 5.80 10.85 24.12
N GLU A 184 5.79 12.11 24.53
CA GLU A 184 4.91 13.11 23.94
C GLU A 184 5.14 13.12 22.42
N ARG A 185 4.05 13.08 21.68
CA ARG A 185 4.04 13.15 20.22
C ARG A 185 4.50 14.55 19.78
N SER A 186 5.80 14.74 19.64
CA SER A 186 6.35 15.68 18.68
C SER A 186 6.78 14.86 17.45
N THR A 187 6.01 14.98 16.38
CA THR A 187 6.22 14.36 15.06
C THR A 187 7.31 15.04 14.24
N VAL A 188 8.35 15.56 14.89
CA VAL A 188 9.49 16.16 14.21
C VAL A 188 10.75 15.68 14.90
N MET A 189 11.61 15.05 14.11
CA MET A 189 12.94 14.52 14.42
C MET A 189 13.03 13.04 14.81
N ALA A 190 13.85 12.35 14.02
CA ALA A 190 14.35 10.99 14.16
C ALA A 190 13.43 9.85 13.69
N GLU A 191 12.92 9.98 12.46
CA GLU A 191 12.87 8.82 11.57
C GLU A 191 14.24 8.70 10.89
N TYR A 192 14.85 7.52 10.95
CA TYR A 192 16.16 7.23 10.38
C TYR A 192 16.10 7.48 8.86
N GLN A 193 16.53 8.66 8.44
CA GLN A 193 16.38 9.18 7.09
C GLN A 193 17.27 8.35 6.17
N ARG A 194 16.64 7.42 5.46
CA ARG A 194 17.24 6.74 4.31
C ARG A 194 17.73 7.82 3.36
N PRO A 195 18.87 7.65 2.66
CA PRO A 195 19.25 8.57 1.59
C PRO A 195 18.18 8.49 0.49
N ASN A 196 17.17 9.35 0.58
CA ASN A 196 16.10 9.47 -0.38
C ASN A 196 16.64 10.25 -1.56
N SER A 197 17.26 9.55 -2.51
CA SER A 197 17.45 10.07 -3.87
C SER A 197 16.14 9.94 -4.66
N THR A 198 15.01 10.29 -4.06
CA THR A 198 13.73 10.32 -4.75
C THR A 198 13.68 11.60 -5.57
N PRO A 199 13.51 11.50 -6.90
CA PRO A 199 13.35 12.69 -7.72
C PRO A 199 12.11 13.47 -7.28
N LEU A 200 12.13 14.77 -7.48
CA LEU A 200 11.07 15.69 -7.06
C LEU A 200 10.35 16.24 -8.30
N GLY A 201 9.13 16.74 -8.14
CA GLY A 201 8.49 17.55 -9.17
C GLY A 201 9.32 18.78 -9.51
N SER A 202 9.39 19.16 -10.79
CA SER A 202 10.11 20.37 -11.19
C SER A 202 9.45 21.14 -12.32
N VAL A 203 8.63 20.50 -13.16
CA VAL A 203 7.96 21.14 -14.30
C VAL A 203 6.44 21.05 -14.13
N PRO A 204 5.67 22.12 -14.44
CA PRO A 204 4.22 22.07 -14.41
C PRO A 204 3.65 20.86 -15.16
N GLY A 205 2.72 20.13 -14.53
CA GLY A 205 2.11 18.92 -15.09
C GLY A 205 2.83 17.61 -14.74
N ASP A 206 3.99 17.67 -14.05
CA ASP A 206 4.68 16.48 -13.54
C ASP A 206 3.79 15.63 -12.62
N VAL A 207 2.97 16.26 -11.78
CA VAL A 207 2.06 15.53 -10.89
C VAL A 207 1.03 14.72 -11.67
N THR A 208 0.42 15.31 -12.70
CA THR A 208 -0.50 14.58 -13.59
C THR A 208 0.19 13.37 -14.20
N ARG A 209 1.44 13.53 -14.65
CA ARG A 209 2.28 12.44 -15.20
C ARG A 209 2.56 11.35 -14.17
N TYR A 210 2.95 11.73 -12.96
CA TYR A 210 3.23 10.81 -11.85
C TYR A 210 1.99 10.00 -11.44
N VAL A 211 0.84 10.65 -11.26
CA VAL A 211 -0.41 9.96 -10.89
C VAL A 211 -0.93 9.10 -12.06
N SER A 212 -0.85 9.58 -13.30
CA SER A 212 -1.22 8.81 -14.49
C SER A 212 -0.33 7.59 -14.72
N ALA A 213 0.92 7.62 -14.25
CA ALA A 213 1.79 6.45 -14.22
C ALA A 213 1.45 5.50 -13.07
N ALA A 214 1.19 6.05 -11.87
CA ALA A 214 0.88 5.29 -10.66
C ALA A 214 -0.35 4.39 -10.82
N VAL A 215 -1.36 4.78 -11.61
CA VAL A 215 -2.56 3.96 -11.85
C VAL A 215 -2.27 2.62 -12.54
N TYR A 216 -1.12 2.47 -13.21
CA TYR A 216 -0.68 1.19 -13.78
C TYR A 216 -0.01 0.25 -12.77
N THR A 217 0.54 0.81 -11.68
CA THR A 217 1.20 0.02 -10.63
C THR A 217 0.33 -0.16 -9.39
N HIS A 218 -0.65 0.71 -9.18
CA HIS A 218 -1.53 0.73 -8.00
C HIS A 218 -2.99 0.54 -8.39
N ASP A 219 -3.45 -0.70 -8.22
CA ASP A 219 -4.78 -1.13 -8.62
C ASP A 219 -5.88 -0.37 -7.88
N LEU A 220 -5.72 -0.13 -6.58
CA LEU A 220 -6.70 0.58 -5.75
C LEU A 220 -6.92 2.03 -6.17
N LEU A 221 -5.85 2.71 -6.58
CA LEU A 221 -5.94 4.09 -7.07
C LEU A 221 -6.73 4.13 -8.38
N ALA A 222 -6.37 3.29 -9.35
CA ALA A 222 -7.06 3.20 -10.63
C ALA A 222 -8.53 2.80 -10.47
N ASP A 223 -8.83 1.86 -9.56
CA ASP A 223 -10.19 1.42 -9.28
C ASP A 223 -11.00 2.51 -8.59
N SER A 224 -10.41 3.23 -7.63
CA SER A 224 -11.06 4.36 -6.98
C SER A 224 -11.36 5.50 -7.94
N VAL A 225 -10.41 5.88 -8.81
CA VAL A 225 -10.62 6.91 -9.84
C VAL A 225 -11.77 6.50 -10.76
N VAL A 226 -11.76 5.27 -11.27
CA VAL A 226 -12.80 4.83 -12.21
C VAL A 226 -14.16 4.74 -11.52
N GLU A 227 -14.24 4.23 -10.30
CA GLU A 227 -15.51 4.07 -9.58
C GLU A 227 -16.11 5.42 -9.14
N HIS A 228 -15.30 6.31 -8.55
CA HIS A 228 -15.80 7.55 -7.96
C HIS A 228 -15.77 8.78 -8.90
N LEU A 229 -15.02 8.73 -10.01
CA LEU A 229 -14.96 9.84 -10.97
C LEU A 229 -15.66 9.49 -12.29
N VAL A 230 -15.43 8.29 -12.81
CA VAL A 230 -15.92 7.89 -14.15
C VAL A 230 -17.30 7.24 -14.10
N TYR A 231 -17.60 6.43 -13.09
CA TYR A 231 -18.91 5.78 -12.97
C TYR A 231 -19.88 6.48 -12.04
N ASP A 232 -19.41 7.43 -11.23
CA ASP A 232 -20.31 8.32 -10.52
C ASP A 232 -20.94 9.29 -11.52
N GLU A 233 -22.22 9.11 -11.81
CA GLU A 233 -23.00 9.94 -12.74
C GLU A 233 -23.65 11.14 -12.04
N PHE A 234 -23.90 11.03 -10.73
CA PHE A 234 -24.74 11.98 -9.97
C PHE A 234 -23.89 12.97 -9.18
N GLY A 235 -22.77 12.53 -8.62
CA GLY A 235 -21.89 13.36 -7.80
C GLY A 235 -21.18 14.45 -8.60
N ALA A 236 -20.93 15.56 -7.91
CA ALA A 236 -20.03 16.61 -8.38
C ALA A 236 -18.58 16.11 -8.50
N VAL A 237 -17.77 16.82 -9.29
CA VAL A 237 -16.37 16.45 -9.51
C VAL A 237 -15.47 17.31 -8.62
N ALA A 238 -14.67 16.67 -7.76
CA ALA A 238 -13.68 17.37 -6.95
C ALA A 238 -12.50 17.82 -7.81
N THR A 239 -12.19 19.10 -7.80
CA THR A 239 -11.12 19.71 -8.59
C THR A 239 -9.91 20.03 -7.72
N SER A 240 -8.71 19.95 -8.30
CA SER A 240 -7.47 20.32 -7.60
C SER A 240 -6.60 21.21 -8.49
N PRO A 241 -5.93 22.23 -7.91
CA PRO A 241 -5.08 23.14 -8.67
C PRO A 241 -3.83 22.42 -9.20
N ALA A 242 -3.32 22.88 -10.34
CA ALA A 242 -2.15 22.32 -11.04
C ALA A 242 -2.21 20.79 -11.30
N PHE A 243 -3.41 20.23 -11.40
CA PHE A 243 -3.63 18.80 -11.63
C PHE A 243 -4.72 18.59 -12.69
N ASP A 244 -4.51 17.62 -13.58
CA ASP A 244 -5.45 17.31 -14.66
C ASP A 244 -6.08 15.92 -14.48
N LEU A 245 -7.40 15.89 -14.28
CA LEU A 245 -8.18 14.68 -14.00
C LEU A 245 -8.38 13.84 -15.26
N VAL A 246 -8.50 14.48 -16.44
CA VAL A 246 -8.89 13.78 -17.67
C VAL A 246 -7.83 12.77 -18.12
N PRO A 247 -6.52 13.10 -18.18
CA PRO A 247 -5.48 12.14 -18.50
C PRO A 247 -5.41 11.00 -17.48
N VAL A 248 -5.56 11.32 -16.19
CA VAL A 248 -5.52 10.32 -15.10
C VAL A 248 -6.69 9.35 -15.21
N ALA A 249 -7.90 9.84 -15.50
CA ALA A 249 -9.08 9.02 -15.72
C ALA A 249 -8.92 8.10 -16.95
N ARG A 250 -8.41 8.64 -18.07
CA ARG A 250 -8.11 7.85 -19.28
C ARG A 250 -7.10 6.73 -19.00
N HIS A 251 -6.00 7.05 -18.32
CA HIS A 251 -5.00 6.05 -17.94
C HIS A 251 -5.51 5.04 -16.93
N SER A 252 -6.42 5.43 -16.02
CA SER A 252 -7.05 4.51 -15.06
C SER A 252 -7.95 3.48 -15.77
N ILE A 253 -8.74 3.92 -16.76
CA ILE A 253 -9.55 3.03 -17.60
C ILE A 253 -8.65 2.07 -18.39
N ALA A 254 -7.56 2.58 -18.98
CA ALA A 254 -6.62 1.76 -19.73
C ALA A 254 -5.90 0.73 -18.83
N ALA A 255 -5.48 1.14 -17.64
CA ALA A 255 -4.87 0.26 -16.63
C ALA A 255 -5.85 -0.85 -16.20
N GLN A 256 -7.11 -0.51 -15.92
CA GLN A 256 -8.16 -1.50 -15.66
C GLN A 256 -8.32 -2.47 -16.83
N GLY A 257 -8.37 -1.99 -18.08
CA GLY A 257 -8.50 -2.83 -19.26
C GLY A 257 -7.38 -3.87 -19.38
N LEU A 258 -6.14 -3.49 -19.07
CA LEU A 258 -4.99 -4.41 -19.07
C LEU A 258 -5.10 -5.48 -17.97
N ARG A 259 -5.51 -5.08 -16.76
CA ARG A 259 -5.73 -6.01 -15.66
C ARG A 259 -6.87 -6.99 -15.95
N ARG A 260 -7.98 -6.49 -16.49
CA ARG A 260 -9.13 -7.32 -16.89
C ARG A 260 -8.73 -8.42 -17.86
N ARG A 261 -7.94 -8.10 -18.90
CA ARG A 261 -7.43 -9.08 -19.87
C ARG A 261 -6.52 -10.13 -19.22
N ARG A 262 -5.61 -9.70 -18.33
CA ARG A 262 -4.74 -10.61 -17.57
C ARG A 262 -5.56 -11.54 -16.68
N ASP A 263 -6.47 -10.97 -15.88
CA ASP A 263 -7.24 -11.70 -14.89
C ASP A 263 -8.26 -12.64 -15.54
N SER A 264 -8.85 -12.28 -16.68
CA SER A 264 -9.71 -13.20 -17.44
C SER A 264 -8.92 -14.38 -17.99
N ALA A 265 -7.71 -14.14 -18.54
CA ALA A 265 -6.86 -15.22 -19.03
C ALA A 265 -6.38 -16.14 -17.90
N LEU A 266 -6.00 -15.57 -16.75
CA LEU A 266 -5.62 -16.33 -15.56
C LEU A 266 -6.81 -17.10 -14.95
N ALA A 267 -8.03 -16.57 -15.02
CA ALA A 267 -9.23 -17.27 -14.58
C ALA A 267 -9.53 -18.49 -15.46
N VAL A 268 -9.28 -18.40 -16.77
CA VAL A 268 -9.34 -19.56 -17.67
C VAL A 268 -8.30 -20.60 -17.28
N VAL A 269 -7.04 -20.20 -17.04
CA VAL A 269 -5.99 -21.12 -16.57
C VAL A 269 -6.37 -21.80 -15.25
N PHE A 270 -6.87 -21.02 -14.28
CA PHE A 270 -7.37 -21.55 -13.02
C PHE A 270 -8.51 -22.54 -13.23
N GLY A 271 -9.47 -22.20 -14.09
CA GLY A 271 -10.61 -23.06 -14.44
C GLY A 271 -10.20 -24.36 -15.11
N VAL A 272 -9.18 -24.34 -15.98
CA VAL A 272 -8.61 -25.56 -16.59
C VAL A 272 -7.98 -26.46 -15.53
N ILE A 273 -7.16 -25.91 -14.62
CA ILE A 273 -6.60 -26.72 -13.52
C ILE A 273 -7.72 -27.26 -12.63
N LEU A 274 -8.73 -26.44 -12.31
CA LEU A 274 -9.88 -26.87 -11.51
C LEU A 274 -10.69 -27.98 -12.21
N LEU A 275 -10.85 -27.92 -13.53
CA LEU A 275 -11.63 -28.88 -14.30
C LEU A 275 -10.92 -30.24 -14.44
N PHE A 276 -9.59 -30.25 -14.52
CA PHE A 276 -8.82 -31.48 -14.73
C PHE A 276 -8.13 -32.00 -13.47
N ALA A 277 -7.90 -31.18 -12.44
CA ALA A 277 -7.18 -31.62 -11.25
C ALA A 277 -7.49 -30.70 -10.04
N PRO A 278 -8.71 -30.76 -9.47
CA PRO A 278 -9.14 -29.85 -8.40
C PRO A 278 -8.17 -29.79 -7.21
N LEU A 279 -7.74 -30.96 -6.70
CA LEU A 279 -6.83 -31.02 -5.53
C LEU A 279 -5.41 -30.55 -5.85
N TRP A 280 -5.02 -30.55 -7.13
CA TRP A 280 -3.73 -30.04 -7.56
C TRP A 280 -3.63 -28.51 -7.49
N LEU A 281 -4.75 -27.79 -7.31
CA LEU A 281 -4.69 -26.37 -6.97
C LEU A 281 -4.00 -26.13 -5.61
N VAL A 282 -4.11 -27.07 -4.67
CA VAL A 282 -3.38 -26.99 -3.39
C VAL A 282 -1.89 -27.13 -3.63
N PHE A 283 -1.49 -28.11 -4.45
CA PHE A 283 -0.09 -28.29 -4.85
C PHE A 283 0.43 -27.05 -5.61
N ALA A 284 -0.34 -26.53 -6.57
CA ALA A 284 0.00 -25.33 -7.34
C ALA A 284 0.20 -24.11 -6.42
N TRP A 285 -0.65 -23.95 -5.41
CA TRP A 285 -0.51 -22.89 -4.41
C TRP A 285 0.78 -23.05 -3.61
N LEU A 286 1.05 -24.25 -3.08
CA LEU A 286 2.28 -24.54 -2.32
C LEU A 286 3.55 -24.35 -3.16
N ALA A 287 3.53 -24.83 -4.40
CA ALA A 287 4.61 -24.69 -5.37
C ALA A 287 4.92 -23.21 -5.64
N LEU A 288 3.90 -22.41 -5.94
CA LEU A 288 4.08 -20.97 -6.14
C LEU A 288 4.55 -20.24 -4.88
N GLN A 289 4.12 -20.68 -3.69
CA GLN A 289 4.60 -20.10 -2.42
C GLN A 289 6.05 -20.46 -2.11
N ALA A 290 6.50 -21.66 -2.48
CA ALA A 290 7.91 -22.04 -2.38
C ALA A 290 8.76 -21.22 -3.36
N LEU A 291 8.31 -21.11 -4.61
CA LEU A 291 8.99 -20.34 -5.67
C LEU A 291 9.02 -18.84 -5.36
N SER A 292 7.91 -18.26 -4.88
CA SER A 292 7.83 -16.84 -4.53
C SER A 292 8.86 -16.49 -3.45
N ARG A 293 8.94 -17.27 -2.36
CA ARG A 293 9.93 -17.08 -1.28
C ARG A 293 11.37 -17.17 -1.76
N SER A 294 11.65 -18.02 -2.76
CA SER A 294 12.99 -18.12 -3.35
C SER A 294 13.34 -16.95 -4.28
N SER A 295 12.31 -16.30 -4.84
CA SER A 295 12.42 -15.14 -5.73
C SER A 295 12.55 -13.82 -4.95
N PHE A 296 12.08 -13.80 -3.70
CA PHE A 296 12.21 -12.67 -2.78
C PHE A 296 13.59 -12.66 -2.12
N ASP A 297 14.58 -12.14 -2.86
CA ASP A 297 15.75 -11.52 -2.25
C ASP A 297 15.98 -10.15 -2.87
N THR A 298 14.98 -9.28 -2.70
CA THR A 298 15.13 -7.84 -2.89
C THR A 298 15.70 -7.20 -1.62
N SER A 299 16.70 -7.84 -0.99
CA SER A 299 17.70 -7.02 -0.30
C SER A 299 18.47 -6.27 -1.39
N THR A 300 17.85 -5.20 -1.91
CA THR A 300 18.63 -4.15 -2.57
C THR A 300 19.54 -3.65 -1.48
N ALA A 301 20.79 -4.12 -1.45
CA ALA A 301 21.79 -3.52 -0.60
C ALA A 301 21.92 -2.09 -1.13
N TRP A 302 21.33 -1.16 -0.39
CA TRP A 302 21.48 0.25 -0.63
C TRP A 302 22.95 0.54 -0.35
N THR A 303 23.71 0.81 -1.40
CA THR A 303 25.02 1.44 -1.21
C THR A 303 24.80 2.86 -0.69
N ALA A 304 25.83 3.44 -0.08
CA ALA A 304 25.81 4.82 0.39
C ALA A 304 25.39 5.85 -0.69
N ARG A 305 25.41 5.47 -1.98
CA ARG A 305 25.10 6.34 -3.13
C ARG A 305 24.12 5.75 -4.16
N GLY A 306 23.39 4.67 -3.85
CA GLY A 306 22.40 4.10 -4.79
C GLY A 306 22.01 2.64 -4.54
N ARG A 307 21.09 2.11 -5.35
CA ARG A 307 20.64 0.71 -5.26
C ARG A 307 21.67 -0.22 -5.92
N SER A 308 22.33 -1.07 -5.13
CA SER A 308 23.23 -2.09 -5.68
C SER A 308 22.44 -3.33 -6.12
N LEU A 309 22.72 -3.83 -7.31
CA LEU A 309 21.97 -4.90 -7.99
C LEU A 309 22.71 -6.26 -7.96
N PHE A 310 23.67 -6.41 -7.05
CA PHE A 310 24.67 -7.50 -7.05
C PHE A 310 24.11 -8.90 -6.70
N THR A 311 22.85 -9.06 -6.35
CA THR A 311 22.29 -10.34 -5.86
C THR A 311 21.52 -11.16 -6.90
N THR A 312 21.38 -10.68 -8.14
CA THR A 312 20.56 -11.34 -9.17
C THR A 312 20.97 -12.77 -9.59
N PRO A 313 22.26 -13.16 -9.75
CA PRO A 313 22.59 -14.52 -10.18
C PRO A 313 22.29 -15.57 -9.09
N TYR A 314 22.52 -15.23 -7.82
CA TYR A 314 22.19 -16.10 -6.69
C TYR A 314 20.69 -16.32 -6.51
N ALA A 315 19.86 -15.34 -6.90
CA ALA A 315 18.41 -15.49 -6.89
C ALA A 315 17.94 -16.49 -7.95
N VAL A 316 18.51 -16.46 -9.16
CA VAL A 316 18.21 -17.43 -10.22
C VAL A 316 18.63 -18.84 -9.80
N LEU A 317 19.84 -19.01 -9.26
CA LEU A 317 20.30 -20.32 -8.78
C LEU A 317 19.39 -20.87 -7.67
N ARG A 318 19.00 -20.04 -6.70
CA ARG A 318 18.06 -20.42 -5.64
C ARG A 318 16.70 -20.81 -6.20
N LEU A 319 16.19 -20.07 -7.18
CA LEU A 319 14.93 -20.39 -7.83
C LEU A 319 14.99 -21.75 -8.52
N VAL A 320 16.06 -22.03 -9.27
CA VAL A 320 16.26 -23.34 -9.91
C VAL A 320 16.38 -24.45 -8.86
N ALA A 321 17.15 -24.22 -7.80
CA ALA A 321 17.33 -25.17 -6.70
C ALA A 321 16.03 -25.48 -5.94
N VAL A 322 15.02 -24.60 -6.00
CA VAL A 322 13.68 -24.83 -5.44
C VAL A 322 12.71 -25.40 -6.49
N ALA A 323 12.79 -24.96 -7.74
CA ALA A 323 11.91 -25.41 -8.82
C ALA A 323 12.07 -26.89 -9.14
N VAL A 324 13.30 -27.40 -9.20
CA VAL A 324 13.60 -28.82 -9.46
C VAL A 324 12.97 -29.75 -8.42
N PRO A 325 13.20 -29.59 -7.10
CA PRO A 325 12.57 -30.46 -6.10
C PRO A 325 11.07 -30.27 -6.00
N VAL A 326 10.54 -29.06 -6.25
CA VAL A 326 9.09 -28.85 -6.31
C VAL A 326 8.48 -29.65 -7.46
N PHE A 327 9.09 -29.63 -8.65
CA PHE A 327 8.65 -30.46 -9.77
C PHE A 327 8.77 -31.96 -9.46
N GLY A 328 9.88 -32.39 -8.87
CA GLY A 328 10.08 -33.78 -8.44
C GLY A 328 9.05 -34.25 -7.41
N ALA A 329 8.70 -33.40 -6.44
CA ALA A 329 7.64 -33.67 -5.47
C ALA A 329 6.27 -33.78 -6.15
N GLY A 330 6.00 -32.94 -7.17
CA GLY A 330 4.81 -33.06 -8.00
C GLY A 330 4.76 -34.38 -8.77
N LEU A 331 5.88 -34.80 -9.38
CA LEU A 331 5.97 -36.08 -10.08
C LEU A 331 5.76 -37.27 -9.14
N ALA A 332 6.40 -37.25 -7.96
CA ALA A 332 6.19 -38.27 -6.95
C ALA A 332 4.73 -38.31 -6.47
N LEU A 333 4.09 -37.15 -6.29
CA LEU A 333 2.67 -37.06 -5.94
C LEU A 333 1.77 -37.61 -7.05
N ALA A 334 2.05 -37.31 -8.31
CA ALA A 334 1.31 -37.87 -9.45
C ALA A 334 1.38 -39.40 -9.49
N LEU A 335 2.59 -39.95 -9.41
CA LEU A 335 2.79 -41.40 -9.43
C LEU A 335 2.15 -42.09 -8.22
N LEU A 336 2.29 -41.50 -7.03
CA LEU A 336 1.66 -41.99 -5.80
C LEU A 336 0.14 -41.99 -5.93
N LEU A 337 -0.48 -40.87 -6.29
CA LEU A 337 -1.93 -40.79 -6.48
C LEU A 337 -2.41 -41.71 -7.60
N GLY A 338 -1.64 -41.83 -8.69
CA GLY A 338 -1.94 -42.70 -9.82
C GLY A 338 -1.84 -44.20 -9.52
N SER A 339 -1.13 -44.58 -8.46
CA SER A 339 -1.08 -45.96 -7.95
C SER A 339 -2.25 -46.31 -7.04
N ILE A 340 -3.05 -45.32 -6.63
CA ILE A 340 -4.25 -45.55 -5.84
C ILE A 340 -5.38 -45.88 -6.81
N ASP A 341 -5.89 -47.11 -6.72
CA ASP A 341 -7.04 -47.54 -7.48
C ASP A 341 -8.32 -46.94 -6.86
N VAL A 342 -8.83 -45.88 -7.48
CA VAL A 342 -10.04 -45.16 -7.07
C VAL A 342 -10.95 -44.96 -8.27
N ASP A 343 -12.23 -45.30 -8.09
CA ASP A 343 -13.19 -45.20 -9.18
C ASP A 343 -13.78 -43.78 -9.35
N GLY A 344 -14.10 -43.46 -10.62
CA GLY A 344 -14.98 -42.36 -11.01
C GLY A 344 -14.57 -40.98 -10.49
N GLN A 345 -15.42 -40.38 -9.66
CA GLN A 345 -15.29 -38.99 -9.20
C GLN A 345 -14.05 -38.76 -8.33
N LEU A 346 -13.60 -39.76 -7.59
CA LEU A 346 -12.41 -39.66 -6.73
C LEU A 346 -11.13 -39.63 -7.56
N SER A 347 -11.05 -40.42 -8.64
CA SER A 347 -9.95 -40.34 -9.59
C SER A 347 -9.86 -38.95 -10.23
N TRP A 348 -11.00 -38.35 -10.53
CA TRP A 348 -11.07 -36.98 -11.05
C TRP A 348 -10.64 -35.92 -10.05
N LEU A 349 -11.12 -35.99 -8.80
CA LEU A 349 -10.74 -35.06 -7.74
C LEU A 349 -9.23 -35.10 -7.45
N LEU A 350 -8.66 -36.32 -7.37
CA LEU A 350 -7.24 -36.55 -7.09
C LEU A 350 -6.36 -36.33 -8.33
N GLY A 351 -6.95 -36.36 -9.53
CA GLY A 351 -6.22 -36.37 -10.80
C GLY A 351 -5.35 -37.62 -10.92
N SER A 352 -5.81 -38.78 -10.43
CA SER A 352 -5.04 -40.05 -10.44
C SER A 352 -5.12 -40.80 -11.78
N TRP A 353 -5.98 -40.36 -12.70
CA TRP A 353 -6.09 -41.01 -14.00
C TRP A 353 -4.76 -41.02 -14.76
N LEU A 354 -4.54 -42.06 -15.57
CA LEU A 354 -3.35 -42.20 -16.42
C LEU A 354 -2.04 -41.93 -15.63
N LEU A 355 -1.89 -42.61 -14.49
CA LEU A 355 -0.72 -42.51 -13.59
C LEU A 355 -0.51 -41.12 -12.96
N GLY A 356 -1.54 -40.27 -12.95
CA GLY A 356 -1.49 -38.89 -12.48
C GLY A 356 -0.68 -37.93 -13.35
N ILE A 357 -0.13 -38.40 -14.48
CA ILE A 357 0.70 -37.60 -15.39
C ILE A 357 -0.08 -36.42 -15.98
N PRO A 358 -1.34 -36.57 -16.47
CA PRO A 358 -2.05 -35.43 -17.04
C PRO A 358 -2.34 -34.34 -16.01
N ALA A 359 -2.60 -34.70 -14.74
CA ALA A 359 -2.78 -33.71 -13.68
C ALA A 359 -1.50 -32.91 -13.42
N LEU A 360 -0.34 -33.56 -13.43
CA LEU A 360 0.97 -32.90 -13.37
C LEU A 360 1.20 -31.99 -14.58
N VAL A 361 0.91 -32.46 -15.80
CA VAL A 361 1.11 -31.69 -17.04
C VAL A 361 0.20 -30.45 -17.08
N VAL A 362 -1.09 -30.61 -16.75
CA VAL A 362 -2.05 -29.49 -16.70
C VAL A 362 -1.63 -28.49 -15.63
N THR A 363 -1.21 -28.96 -14.46
CA THR A 363 -0.80 -28.07 -13.36
C THR A 363 0.49 -27.32 -13.70
N THR A 364 1.53 -28.01 -14.14
CA THR A 364 2.83 -27.40 -14.47
C THR A 364 2.74 -26.49 -15.71
N GLY A 365 2.03 -26.92 -16.75
CA GLY A 365 1.73 -26.09 -17.93
C GLY A 365 0.86 -24.87 -17.59
N GLY A 366 -0.13 -25.05 -16.71
CA GLY A 366 -0.96 -23.96 -16.19
C GLY A 366 -0.15 -22.95 -15.37
N LEU A 367 0.73 -23.42 -14.48
CA LEU A 367 1.64 -22.57 -13.72
C LEU A 367 2.61 -21.79 -14.62
N LEU A 368 3.19 -22.45 -15.62
CA LEU A 368 4.05 -21.80 -16.61
C LEU A 368 3.28 -20.74 -17.40
N THR A 369 2.09 -21.06 -17.87
CA THR A 369 1.22 -20.12 -18.59
C THR A 369 0.84 -18.94 -17.71
N ALA A 370 0.50 -19.17 -16.44
CA ALA A 370 0.18 -18.12 -15.48
C ALA A 370 1.39 -17.19 -15.23
N TYR A 371 2.59 -17.76 -15.12
CA TYR A 371 3.82 -16.98 -15.03
C TYR A 371 4.06 -16.15 -16.28
N LEU A 372 3.92 -16.72 -17.48
CA LEU A 372 4.10 -16.01 -18.75
C LEU A 372 3.09 -14.87 -18.93
N LEU A 373 1.82 -15.09 -18.57
CA LEU A 373 0.78 -14.05 -18.59
C LEU A 373 1.09 -12.91 -17.61
N THR A 374 1.54 -13.26 -16.41
CA THR A 374 1.95 -12.27 -15.39
C THR A 374 3.19 -11.50 -15.84
N LEU A 375 4.19 -12.18 -16.39
CA LEU A 375 5.41 -11.58 -16.92
C LEU A 375 5.12 -10.67 -18.11
N ARG A 376 4.26 -11.10 -19.04
CA ARG A 376 3.83 -10.26 -20.16
C ARG A 376 3.17 -8.98 -19.65
N HIS A 377 2.27 -9.11 -18.67
CA HIS A 377 1.63 -7.95 -18.06
C HIS A 377 2.64 -7.00 -17.39
N THR A 378 3.61 -7.50 -16.63
CA THR A 378 4.62 -6.63 -15.98
C THR A 378 5.56 -5.97 -16.99
N LEU A 379 5.95 -6.67 -18.06
CA LEU A 379 6.74 -6.11 -19.15
C LEU A 379 5.95 -5.06 -19.95
N ASP A 380 4.67 -5.32 -20.20
CA ASP A 380 3.76 -4.40 -20.90
C ASP A 380 3.53 -3.12 -20.08
N VAL A 381 3.41 -3.22 -18.75
CA VAL A 381 3.34 -2.07 -17.85
C VAL A 381 4.68 -1.32 -17.87
N ASP A 382 5.80 -2.01 -17.68
CA ASP A 382 7.14 -1.41 -17.70
C ASP A 382 7.43 -0.65 -19.01
N ALA A 383 7.10 -1.25 -20.15
CA ALA A 383 7.27 -0.63 -21.46
C ALA A 383 6.44 0.65 -21.60
N ARG A 384 5.21 0.68 -21.07
CA ARG A 384 4.39 1.90 -21.05
C ARG A 384 4.97 2.97 -20.14
N LEU A 385 5.39 2.61 -18.92
CA LEU A 385 6.03 3.54 -17.98
C LEU A 385 7.26 4.21 -18.62
N ARG A 386 8.11 3.44 -19.29
CA ARG A 386 9.30 3.98 -19.99
C ARG A 386 8.98 4.73 -21.28
N GLY A 387 7.95 4.31 -22.01
CA GLY A 387 7.63 4.85 -23.33
C GLY A 387 6.75 6.11 -23.30
N GLN A 388 5.77 6.17 -22.39
CA GLN A 388 4.72 7.19 -22.41
C GLN A 388 4.87 8.25 -21.31
N PHE A 389 5.55 7.92 -20.20
CA PHE A 389 5.56 8.77 -19.00
C PHE A 389 6.90 9.42 -18.71
N ARG A 390 7.85 9.35 -19.65
CA ARG A 390 9.04 10.22 -19.59
C ARG A 390 8.62 11.66 -19.81
N ARG A 391 9.23 12.59 -19.07
CA ARG A 391 8.89 14.02 -19.10
C ARG A 391 8.82 14.59 -20.52
N GLU A 392 9.80 14.25 -21.36
CA GLU A 392 9.91 14.73 -22.75
C GLU A 392 8.80 14.20 -23.67
N VAL A 393 8.27 13.01 -23.36
CA VAL A 393 7.35 12.26 -24.24
C VAL A 393 5.90 12.33 -23.77
N PHE A 394 5.67 12.54 -22.47
CA PHE A 394 4.33 12.58 -21.91
C PHE A 394 3.51 13.71 -22.54
N ARG A 395 2.31 13.36 -23.02
CA ARG A 395 1.36 14.29 -23.62
C ARG A 395 -0.02 14.02 -23.01
N PRO A 396 -0.54 14.90 -22.13
CA PRO A 396 -1.80 14.67 -21.42
C PRO A 396 -3.02 14.64 -22.37
N ASP A 397 -2.95 15.40 -23.46
CA ASP A 397 -4.10 15.57 -24.37
C ASP A 397 -4.33 14.38 -25.31
N LEU A 398 -3.31 13.53 -25.51
CA LEU A 398 -3.39 12.44 -26.47
C LEU A 398 -4.39 11.36 -26.01
N PRO A 399 -5.22 10.83 -26.93
CA PRO A 399 -6.15 9.77 -26.60
C PRO A 399 -5.40 8.47 -26.25
N VAL A 400 -5.79 7.86 -25.14
CA VAL A 400 -5.27 6.55 -24.71
C VAL A 400 -6.21 5.45 -25.19
N SER A 401 -5.67 4.41 -25.82
CA SER A 401 -6.44 3.24 -26.21
C SER A 401 -6.51 2.20 -25.08
N PRO A 402 -7.68 1.60 -24.80
CA PRO A 402 -8.98 1.83 -25.46
C PRO A 402 -9.70 3.10 -24.97
N SER A 403 -10.39 3.79 -25.89
CA SER A 403 -11.04 5.10 -25.66
C SER A 403 -12.36 5.06 -24.87
N GLY A 404 -12.68 3.94 -24.22
CA GLY A 404 -13.93 3.75 -23.47
C GLY A 404 -15.19 3.62 -24.35
N THR A 405 -16.35 3.48 -23.71
CA THR A 405 -17.67 3.54 -24.38
C THR A 405 -18.07 4.99 -24.68
N ARG A 406 -19.11 5.23 -25.50
CA ARG A 406 -19.65 6.57 -25.76
C ARG A 406 -20.01 7.31 -24.47
N GLU A 407 -20.64 6.61 -23.54
CA GLU A 407 -20.98 7.12 -22.20
C GLU A 407 -19.73 7.55 -21.41
N THR A 408 -18.66 6.74 -21.45
CA THR A 408 -17.38 7.10 -20.83
C THR A 408 -16.81 8.38 -21.43
N GLN A 409 -16.89 8.56 -22.76
CA GLN A 409 -16.40 9.76 -23.43
C GLN A 409 -17.20 11.01 -23.04
N LEU A 410 -18.53 10.89 -22.95
CA LEU A 410 -19.39 11.96 -22.46
C LEU A 410 -19.06 12.34 -21.02
N ARG A 411 -18.84 11.35 -20.13
CA ARG A 411 -18.44 11.62 -18.75
C ARG A 411 -17.06 12.28 -18.67
N LEU A 412 -16.08 11.84 -19.46
CA LEU A 412 -14.77 12.51 -19.54
C LEU A 412 -14.87 13.97 -19.99
N ALA A 413 -15.80 14.29 -20.91
CA ALA A 413 -16.07 15.66 -21.31
C ALA A 413 -16.73 16.47 -20.17
N ALA A 414 -17.66 15.86 -19.41
CA ALA A 414 -18.26 16.48 -18.24
C ALA A 414 -17.21 16.76 -17.14
N ILE A 415 -16.29 15.81 -16.88
CA ILE A 415 -15.15 16.00 -15.97
C ILE A 415 -14.25 17.15 -16.44
N ALA A 416 -13.96 17.23 -17.75
CA ALA A 416 -13.16 18.31 -18.32
C ALA A 416 -13.82 19.69 -18.13
N LYS A 417 -15.15 19.75 -18.27
CA LYS A 417 -15.94 20.97 -18.01
C LYS A 417 -15.92 21.32 -16.52
N ALA A 418 -16.13 20.35 -15.64
CA ALA A 418 -16.11 20.54 -14.20
C ALA A 418 -14.75 21.02 -13.66
N GLN A 419 -13.65 20.49 -14.18
CA GLN A 419 -12.30 20.89 -13.81
C GLN A 419 -12.00 22.38 -14.06
N ARG A 420 -12.63 22.97 -15.08
CA ARG A 420 -12.48 24.40 -15.44
C ARG A 420 -13.56 25.28 -14.83
N GLY A 421 -14.52 24.68 -14.13
CA GLY A 421 -15.61 25.39 -13.50
C GLY A 421 -15.20 26.13 -12.23
N ASN A 422 -16.06 27.05 -11.79
CA ASN A 422 -15.90 27.89 -10.61
C ASN A 422 -16.79 27.45 -9.43
N LEU A 423 -17.47 26.30 -9.52
CA LEU A 423 -18.33 25.78 -8.46
C LEU A 423 -17.74 24.47 -7.91
N THR A 424 -17.56 24.40 -6.60
CA THR A 424 -17.17 23.18 -5.88
C THR A 424 -18.31 22.78 -4.95
N ILE A 425 -18.87 21.61 -5.18
CA ILE A 425 -19.91 21.04 -4.32
C ILE A 425 -19.27 19.97 -3.47
N TYR A 426 -19.34 20.13 -2.16
CA TYR A 426 -18.67 19.27 -1.20
C TYR A 426 -19.67 18.41 -0.43
N SER A 427 -19.20 17.23 0.00
CA SER A 427 -19.91 16.36 0.93
C SER A 427 -19.36 16.55 2.35
N GLY A 428 -20.21 16.39 3.36
CA GLY A 428 -19.82 16.43 4.77
C GLY A 428 -19.51 17.83 5.31
N TYR A 429 -18.51 17.93 6.19
CA TYR A 429 -18.25 19.16 6.97
C TYR A 429 -17.29 20.14 6.28
N ASN A 430 -16.24 19.65 5.60
CA ASN A 430 -15.16 20.49 5.09
C ASN A 430 -15.42 20.93 3.64
N PRO A 431 -15.56 22.24 3.34
CA PRO A 431 -15.87 22.70 1.98
C PRO A 431 -14.69 22.58 1.00
N PHE A 432 -13.46 22.57 1.49
CA PHE A 432 -12.26 22.62 0.66
C PHE A 432 -11.80 21.23 0.18
N VAL A 433 -12.73 20.46 -0.40
CA VAL A 433 -12.42 19.18 -1.05
C VAL A 433 -11.53 19.45 -2.26
N GLY A 434 -10.41 18.75 -2.36
CA GLY A 434 -9.43 18.91 -3.43
C GLY A 434 -8.22 19.79 -3.11
N TYR A 435 -8.05 20.24 -1.87
CA TYR A 435 -7.01 21.20 -1.48
C TYR A 435 -6.15 20.78 -0.27
N SER A 436 -6.25 19.51 0.19
CA SER A 436 -5.68 18.83 1.38
C SER A 436 -4.95 19.64 2.47
N GLY A 437 -5.15 19.24 3.73
CA GLY A 437 -4.40 19.74 4.89
C GLY A 437 -4.66 21.21 5.25
N THR A 438 -5.30 21.45 6.39
CA THR A 438 -5.38 22.81 6.95
C THR A 438 -4.01 23.19 7.53
N ARG A 439 -3.38 24.23 6.98
CA ARG A 439 -2.11 24.77 7.49
C ARG A 439 -2.33 25.83 8.58
N GLY A 440 -3.46 26.51 8.51
CA GLY A 440 -3.91 27.53 9.47
C GLY A 440 -4.98 28.42 8.86
N SER A 441 -5.51 29.31 9.66
CA SER A 441 -6.45 30.34 9.21
C SER A 441 -6.29 31.59 10.06
N TRP A 442 -6.71 32.72 9.53
CA TRP A 442 -6.85 33.95 10.30
C TRP A 442 -8.17 34.62 9.94
N THR A 443 -8.74 35.32 10.92
CA THR A 443 -9.98 36.07 10.78
C THR A 443 -9.77 37.44 11.39
N THR A 444 -10.29 38.48 10.75
CA THR A 444 -10.31 39.84 11.28
C THR A 444 -11.68 40.46 11.03
N ALA A 445 -12.10 41.31 11.97
CA ALA A 445 -13.28 42.14 11.85
C ALA A 445 -12.82 43.60 11.84
N VAL A 446 -13.22 44.34 10.82
CA VAL A 446 -12.84 45.73 10.59
C VAL A 446 -14.08 46.59 10.70
N ALA A 447 -14.10 47.51 11.65
CA ALA A 447 -15.17 48.51 11.74
C ALA A 447 -15.01 49.53 10.62
N LEU A 448 -16.06 49.74 9.82
CA LEU A 448 -16.09 50.69 8.70
C LEU A 448 -16.34 52.11 9.23
N LEU A 449 -15.36 52.64 9.97
CA LEU A 449 -15.37 53.99 10.53
C LEU A 449 -14.58 54.95 9.62
N PRO A 450 -15.00 56.22 9.49
CA PRO A 450 -14.25 57.20 8.74
C PRO A 450 -12.88 57.44 9.37
N ALA A 451 -11.84 57.54 8.54
CA ALA A 451 -10.49 57.85 8.99
C ALA A 451 -10.47 59.20 9.74
N PRO A 452 -9.74 59.31 10.86
CA PRO A 452 -9.65 60.56 11.60
C PRO A 452 -9.02 61.65 10.73
N ALA A 453 -9.56 62.87 10.83
CA ALA A 453 -8.96 64.02 10.17
C ALA A 453 -7.55 64.29 10.72
N GLY A 454 -6.55 64.37 9.84
CA GLY A 454 -5.21 64.83 10.21
C GLY A 454 -5.25 66.32 10.62
N PRO A 455 -4.26 66.81 11.38
CA PRO A 455 -4.21 68.22 11.77
C PRO A 455 -4.22 69.13 10.53
N GLY A 456 -5.29 69.91 10.36
CA GLY A 456 -5.46 70.84 9.23
C GLY A 456 -5.96 70.22 7.92
N GLN A 457 -6.34 68.94 7.88
CA GLN A 457 -6.98 68.31 6.72
C GLN A 457 -8.49 68.13 6.95
N PRO A 458 -9.35 68.35 5.94
CA PRO A 458 -10.76 68.02 6.06
C PRO A 458 -10.93 66.52 6.28
N ALA A 459 -11.89 66.13 7.13
CA ALA A 459 -12.25 64.73 7.31
C ALA A 459 -12.62 64.11 5.95
N ARG A 460 -11.93 63.04 5.54
CA ARG A 460 -12.35 62.29 4.35
C ARG A 460 -13.69 61.63 4.68
N GLY A 461 -14.71 61.95 3.90
CA GLY A 461 -15.99 61.24 3.97
C GLY A 461 -15.78 59.78 3.61
N LEU A 462 -16.48 58.89 4.31
CA LEU A 462 -16.52 57.47 3.98
C LEU A 462 -17.16 57.32 2.59
N GLN A 463 -16.43 56.74 1.64
CA GLN A 463 -16.99 56.42 0.33
C GLN A 463 -17.71 55.07 0.42
N GLU A 464 -18.95 55.01 -0.06
CA GLU A 464 -19.69 53.74 -0.12
C GLU A 464 -19.04 52.80 -1.13
N PHE A 465 -18.81 51.57 -0.73
CA PHE A 465 -18.30 50.51 -1.59
C PHE A 465 -19.00 49.19 -1.31
N ASP A 466 -18.94 48.32 -2.30
CA ASP A 466 -19.52 46.98 -2.27
C ASP A 466 -18.42 45.92 -2.03
N VAL A 467 -18.76 44.79 -1.41
CA VAL A 467 -17.82 43.69 -1.13
C VAL A 467 -17.18 43.18 -2.42
N TRP A 468 -17.95 43.13 -3.52
CA TRP A 468 -17.40 42.72 -4.82
C TRP A 468 -16.35 43.68 -5.35
N GLN A 469 -16.46 44.99 -5.07
CA GLN A 469 -15.44 45.96 -5.47
C GLN A 469 -14.12 45.70 -4.72
N LEU A 470 -14.20 45.39 -3.42
CA LEU A 470 -13.04 44.99 -2.63
C LEU A 470 -12.41 43.68 -3.16
N VAL A 471 -13.23 42.64 -3.37
CA VAL A 471 -12.77 41.35 -3.94
C VAL A 471 -12.06 41.58 -5.28
N SER A 472 -12.66 42.38 -6.16
CA SER A 472 -12.13 42.69 -7.48
C SER A 472 -10.83 43.48 -7.40
N ALA A 473 -10.73 44.44 -6.47
CA ALA A 473 -9.51 45.21 -6.24
C ALA A 473 -8.36 44.33 -5.71
N VAL A 474 -8.64 43.46 -4.74
CA VAL A 474 -7.66 42.49 -4.22
C VAL A 474 -7.21 41.54 -5.32
N ARG A 475 -8.14 40.97 -6.10
CA ARG A 475 -7.83 40.12 -7.25
C ARG A 475 -6.91 40.83 -8.23
N ARG A 476 -7.27 42.04 -8.66
CA ARG A 476 -6.47 42.86 -9.59
C ARG A 476 -5.08 43.14 -9.03
N ARG A 477 -4.97 43.51 -7.76
CA ARG A 477 -3.67 43.81 -7.12
C ARG A 477 -2.76 42.59 -7.04
N LEU A 478 -3.31 41.42 -6.72
CA LEU A 478 -2.58 40.16 -6.73
C LEU A 478 -2.13 39.77 -8.16
N GLN A 479 -2.98 39.98 -9.16
CA GLN A 479 -2.62 39.78 -10.57
C GLN A 479 -1.50 40.72 -11.03
N GLU A 480 -1.57 42.01 -10.70
CA GLU A 480 -0.51 42.98 -11.00
C GLU A 480 0.81 42.64 -10.32
N THR A 481 0.74 42.18 -9.07
CA THR A 481 1.93 41.77 -8.31
C THR A 481 2.57 40.55 -8.96
N SER A 482 1.77 39.55 -9.35
CA SER A 482 2.22 38.38 -10.10
C SER A 482 2.86 38.76 -11.44
N ALA A 483 2.24 39.66 -12.21
CA ALA A 483 2.75 40.14 -13.49
C ALA A 483 4.08 40.90 -13.36
N ARG A 484 4.23 41.73 -12.34
CA ARG A 484 5.49 42.45 -12.05
C ARG A 484 6.62 41.48 -11.71
N HIS A 485 6.35 40.49 -10.86
CA HIS A 485 7.32 39.45 -10.51
C HIS A 485 7.78 38.65 -11.74
N ALA A 486 6.84 38.31 -12.63
CA ALA A 486 7.16 37.65 -13.90
C ALA A 486 8.08 38.50 -14.81
N ALA A 487 7.97 39.83 -14.76
CA ALA A 487 8.79 40.75 -15.55
C ALA A 487 10.19 40.99 -14.95
N ASP A 488 10.30 41.11 -13.62
CA ASP A 488 11.57 41.43 -12.94
C ASP A 488 12.57 40.25 -12.94
N LYS A 489 12.09 39.00 -12.87
CA LYS A 489 12.94 37.81 -12.87
C LYS A 489 12.27 36.62 -13.55
N PRO A 490 12.43 36.43 -14.86
CA PRO A 490 11.96 35.21 -15.51
C PRO A 490 12.78 33.99 -15.04
N GLY A 491 12.22 33.20 -14.12
CA GLY A 491 12.52 31.77 -13.98
C GLY A 491 13.77 31.34 -13.21
N LYS A 492 14.14 32.00 -12.10
CA LYS A 492 15.25 31.52 -11.22
C LYS A 492 14.88 31.15 -9.78
N ASP A 493 13.81 31.69 -9.21
CA ASP A 493 13.40 31.39 -7.84
C ASP A 493 12.08 30.58 -7.85
N GLU A 494 12.09 29.36 -7.30
CA GLU A 494 10.93 28.44 -7.26
C GLU A 494 9.77 28.95 -6.38
N THR A 495 9.91 30.10 -5.73
CA THR A 495 8.91 30.75 -4.85
C THR A 495 8.29 32.01 -5.45
N ASP A 496 8.43 32.20 -6.74
CA ASP A 496 8.01 33.41 -7.42
C ASP A 496 6.49 33.49 -7.66
N LEU A 497 5.88 34.65 -7.41
CA LEU A 497 4.44 34.89 -7.62
C LEU A 497 4.03 34.83 -9.10
N SER A 498 4.99 34.66 -10.02
CA SER A 498 4.75 34.57 -11.47
C SER A 498 3.89 33.37 -11.88
N VAL A 499 3.82 32.31 -11.06
CA VAL A 499 2.96 31.13 -11.28
C VAL A 499 1.63 31.18 -10.51
N LEU A 500 1.28 32.32 -9.92
CA LEU A 500 0.04 32.50 -9.16
C LEU A 500 -1.21 32.26 -10.03
N GLN A 501 -2.08 31.37 -9.58
CA GLN A 501 -3.37 31.07 -10.19
C GLN A 501 -4.49 31.64 -9.32
N LEU A 502 -5.23 32.62 -9.84
CA LEU A 502 -6.36 33.24 -9.14
C LEU A 502 -7.67 32.77 -9.74
N GLN A 503 -8.62 32.40 -8.88
CA GLN A 503 -9.94 31.93 -9.28
C GLN A 503 -10.99 32.42 -8.29
N ASP A 504 -12.13 32.88 -8.80
CA ASP A 504 -13.34 32.98 -7.99
C ASP A 504 -13.96 31.59 -7.89
N ARG A 505 -14.22 31.16 -6.67
CA ARG A 505 -14.78 29.83 -6.43
C ARG A 505 -15.91 29.91 -5.43
N VAL A 506 -17.02 29.30 -5.80
CA VAL A 506 -18.19 29.15 -4.94
C VAL A 506 -18.18 27.74 -4.36
N PHE A 507 -18.39 27.65 -3.05
CA PHE A 507 -18.52 26.38 -2.33
C PHE A 507 -19.95 26.21 -1.87
N ALA A 508 -20.54 25.04 -2.16
CA ALA A 508 -21.90 24.70 -1.77
C ALA A 508 -21.98 23.28 -1.19
N ASN A 509 -22.83 23.09 -0.17
CA ASN A 509 -23.03 21.77 0.44
C ASN A 509 -23.92 20.90 -0.45
N GLY A 510 -23.45 19.70 -0.81
CA GLY A 510 -24.13 18.75 -1.69
C GLY A 510 -25.45 18.20 -1.15
N ALA A 511 -25.65 18.16 0.17
CA ALA A 511 -26.89 17.71 0.79
C ALA A 511 -27.96 18.81 0.88
N ALA A 512 -27.61 20.06 0.55
CA ALA A 512 -28.49 21.23 0.65
C ALA A 512 -28.78 21.86 -0.73
N LEU A 513 -28.72 21.06 -1.81
CA LEU A 513 -28.98 21.52 -3.18
C LEU A 513 -30.43 21.40 -3.62
N ALA A 514 -31.25 20.62 -2.92
CA ALA A 514 -32.64 20.40 -3.33
C ALA A 514 -33.44 21.72 -3.34
N GLY A 515 -34.15 21.95 -4.45
CA GLY A 515 -34.93 23.17 -4.69
C GLY A 515 -34.11 24.36 -5.22
N ASN A 516 -32.80 24.18 -5.49
CA ASN A 516 -31.98 25.20 -6.13
C ASN A 516 -31.68 24.80 -7.59
N ASP A 517 -32.57 25.19 -8.50
CA ASP A 517 -32.50 24.88 -9.94
C ASP A 517 -31.23 25.41 -10.64
N GLU A 518 -30.53 26.38 -10.04
CA GLU A 518 -29.28 26.89 -10.59
C GLU A 518 -28.08 25.98 -10.27
N LEU A 519 -28.04 25.41 -9.06
CA LEU A 519 -26.98 24.50 -8.63
C LEU A 519 -27.26 23.07 -9.09
N LEU A 520 -28.54 22.69 -9.22
CA LEU A 520 -28.99 21.40 -9.72
C LEU A 520 -30.06 21.60 -10.80
N PRO A 521 -29.65 21.81 -12.08
CA PRO A 521 -30.59 22.00 -13.18
C PRO A 521 -31.53 20.79 -13.34
N PRO A 522 -32.84 21.00 -13.57
CA PRO A 522 -33.84 19.91 -13.61
C PRO A 522 -33.66 18.96 -14.81
N ASP A 523 -32.91 19.38 -15.83
CA ASP A 523 -32.56 18.57 -17.00
C ASP A 523 -31.30 17.72 -16.80
N GLN A 524 -30.60 17.87 -15.67
CA GLN A 524 -29.34 17.20 -15.38
C GLN A 524 -29.43 16.32 -14.13
N LEU A 525 -28.77 15.17 -14.18
CA LEU A 525 -28.66 14.24 -13.04
C LEU A 525 -27.49 14.59 -12.10
N SER A 526 -26.62 15.51 -12.52
CA SER A 526 -25.47 15.97 -11.76
C SER A 526 -25.54 17.48 -11.58
N PRO A 527 -25.01 18.02 -10.47
CA PRO A 527 -24.97 19.45 -10.26
C PRO A 527 -24.19 20.24 -11.33
N ALA A 528 -24.47 21.54 -11.39
CA ALA A 528 -23.74 22.45 -12.26
C ALA A 528 -22.24 22.48 -11.93
N SER A 529 -21.42 22.60 -12.97
CA SER A 529 -19.96 22.76 -12.84
C SER A 529 -19.53 24.20 -12.60
N SER A 530 -20.37 25.16 -12.98
CA SER A 530 -20.00 26.56 -13.06
C SER A 530 -21.21 27.47 -12.98
N LEU A 531 -21.03 28.63 -12.36
CA LEU A 531 -22.02 29.70 -12.27
C LEU A 531 -21.58 30.91 -13.11
N PRO A 532 -22.54 31.64 -13.72
CA PRO A 532 -22.24 32.90 -14.40
C PRO A 532 -21.73 33.95 -13.41
N GLU A 533 -20.92 34.89 -13.89
CA GLU A 533 -20.25 35.90 -13.05
C GLU A 533 -21.24 36.73 -12.24
N ASP A 534 -22.39 37.09 -12.82
CA ASP A 534 -23.43 37.86 -12.14
C ASP A 534 -23.94 37.15 -10.88
N ARG A 535 -24.09 35.82 -10.93
CA ARG A 535 -24.52 35.02 -9.77
C ARG A 535 -23.40 34.83 -8.76
N VAL A 536 -22.15 34.68 -9.21
CA VAL A 536 -20.99 34.65 -8.31
C VAL A 536 -20.88 35.98 -7.55
N ARG A 537 -21.10 37.10 -8.24
CA ARG A 537 -21.15 38.43 -7.63
C ARG A 537 -22.26 38.50 -6.59
N GLU A 538 -23.48 38.13 -6.94
CA GLU A 538 -24.61 38.15 -6.00
C GLU A 538 -24.36 37.32 -4.74
N ILE A 539 -23.78 36.13 -4.88
CA ILE A 539 -23.38 35.26 -3.75
C ILE A 539 -22.30 35.92 -2.89
N ALA A 540 -21.36 36.64 -3.49
CA ALA A 540 -20.34 37.39 -2.76
C ALA A 540 -20.94 38.57 -1.98
N LEU A 541 -21.98 39.22 -2.50
CA LEU A 541 -22.66 40.33 -1.82
C LEU A 541 -23.52 39.85 -0.66
N ASN A 542 -24.22 38.73 -0.87
CA ASN A 542 -25.18 38.18 0.08
C ASN A 542 -24.83 36.72 0.39
N PRO A 543 -23.75 36.46 1.16
CA PRO A 543 -23.34 35.10 1.47
C PRO A 543 -24.40 34.41 2.33
N THR A 544 -25.00 33.36 1.80
CA THR A 544 -25.94 32.51 2.56
C THR A 544 -25.17 31.42 3.30
N GLY A 545 -25.76 30.85 4.37
CA GLY A 545 -25.07 29.83 5.17
C GLY A 545 -24.66 28.57 4.38
N VAL A 546 -25.33 28.29 3.26
CA VAL A 546 -25.16 27.07 2.45
C VAL A 546 -24.17 27.28 1.29
N VAL A 547 -24.02 28.52 0.81
CA VAL A 547 -23.24 28.84 -0.39
C VAL A 547 -22.35 30.05 -0.13
N ARG A 548 -21.04 29.88 -0.31
CA ARG A 548 -20.06 30.95 -0.04
C ARG A 548 -19.09 31.14 -1.19
N HIS A 549 -18.85 32.41 -1.53
CA HIS A 549 -17.78 32.82 -2.43
C HIS A 549 -16.46 32.93 -1.68
N TYR A 550 -15.40 32.44 -2.33
CA TYR A 550 -14.01 32.65 -1.94
C TYR A 550 -13.20 33.09 -3.15
N LEU A 551 -12.32 34.06 -2.95
CA LEU A 551 -11.21 34.32 -3.87
C LEU A 551 -10.09 33.34 -3.54
N ALA A 552 -9.84 32.38 -4.43
CA ALA A 552 -8.83 31.34 -4.29
C ALA A 552 -7.54 31.74 -5.00
N ALA A 553 -6.43 31.70 -4.27
CA ALA A 553 -5.08 31.97 -4.77
C ALA A 553 -4.21 30.73 -4.59
N HIS A 554 -3.85 30.07 -5.70
CA HIS A 554 -3.03 28.87 -5.70
C HIS A 554 -1.63 29.18 -6.24
N LEU A 555 -0.59 28.74 -5.53
CA LEU A 555 0.79 28.93 -5.96
C LEU A 555 1.45 27.56 -6.19
N PRO A 556 1.35 26.95 -7.38
CA PRO A 556 1.98 25.66 -7.62
C PRO A 556 3.50 25.75 -7.61
N LEU A 557 4.13 25.15 -6.61
CA LEU A 557 5.58 25.05 -6.45
C LEU A 557 6.06 23.66 -6.88
N TRP A 558 7.37 23.51 -7.17
CA TRP A 558 7.98 22.22 -7.50
C TRP A 558 7.23 21.46 -8.62
N GLY A 559 6.87 22.17 -9.70
CA GLY A 559 6.10 21.59 -10.81
C GLY A 559 4.65 21.20 -10.48
N GLY A 560 4.09 21.74 -9.39
CA GLY A 560 2.75 21.42 -8.87
C GLY A 560 2.74 20.31 -7.82
N ASP A 561 3.91 19.79 -7.43
CA ASP A 561 4.04 18.77 -6.39
C ASP A 561 3.64 19.32 -5.01
N VAL A 562 3.91 20.60 -4.75
CA VAL A 562 3.41 21.30 -3.56
C VAL A 562 2.56 22.48 -4.01
N VAL A 563 1.32 22.57 -3.52
CA VAL A 563 0.41 23.66 -3.90
C VAL A 563 -0.20 24.33 -2.66
N PRO A 564 0.47 25.35 -2.10
CA PRO A 564 -0.12 26.28 -1.16
C PRO A 564 -1.32 27.00 -1.81
N SER A 565 -2.43 27.02 -1.10
CA SER A 565 -3.70 27.63 -1.52
C SER A 565 -4.22 28.53 -0.41
N LEU A 566 -4.43 29.81 -0.72
CA LEU A 566 -5.05 30.78 0.17
C LEU A 566 -6.48 31.04 -0.31
N PHE A 567 -7.45 30.86 0.57
CA PHE A 567 -8.85 31.14 0.30
C PHE A 567 -9.30 32.35 1.10
N LEU A 568 -9.66 33.44 0.42
CA LEU A 568 -10.11 34.68 1.02
C LEU A 568 -11.63 34.80 0.90
N HIS A 569 -12.31 34.87 2.04
CA HIS A 569 -13.73 35.19 2.12
C HIS A 569 -13.89 36.57 2.77
N MET A 570 -14.70 37.41 2.14
CA MET A 570 -15.00 38.76 2.59
C MET A 570 -16.51 38.90 2.65
N SER A 571 -17.03 39.45 3.74
CA SER A 571 -18.44 39.74 3.91
C SER A 571 -18.62 41.00 4.77
N THR A 572 -19.77 41.64 4.64
CA THR A 572 -20.13 42.83 5.43
C THR A 572 -21.43 42.57 6.18
N ASP A 573 -21.41 42.81 7.49
CA ASP A 573 -22.59 42.80 8.34
C ASP A 573 -22.72 44.16 9.04
N GLY A 574 -23.75 44.93 8.66
CA GLY A 574 -23.95 46.30 9.10
C GLY A 574 -22.77 47.21 8.75
N ARG A 575 -22.06 47.71 9.77
CA ARG A 575 -20.86 48.56 9.62
C ARG A 575 -19.56 47.82 9.94
N THR A 576 -19.59 46.49 9.95
CA THR A 576 -18.43 45.66 10.23
C THR A 576 -18.15 44.79 9.02
N MET A 577 -16.91 44.79 8.56
CA MET A 577 -16.44 43.91 7.51
C MET A 577 -15.69 42.73 8.14
N HIS A 578 -16.09 41.51 7.77
CA HIS A 578 -15.43 40.28 8.17
C HIS A 578 -14.56 39.77 7.04
N ILE A 579 -13.28 39.52 7.36
CA ILE A 579 -12.33 38.92 6.44
C ILE A 579 -11.84 37.61 7.07
N GLN A 580 -12.00 36.52 6.33
CA GLN A 580 -11.52 35.20 6.70
C GLN A 580 -10.54 34.71 5.63
N ALA A 581 -9.39 34.22 6.07
CA ALA A 581 -8.43 33.57 5.21
C ALA A 581 -8.13 32.16 5.69
N GLU A 582 -8.26 31.19 4.78
CA GLU A 582 -7.91 29.80 5.04
C GLU A 582 -6.71 29.38 4.20
N ARG A 583 -5.69 28.82 4.88
CA ARG A 583 -4.48 28.30 4.27
C ARG A 583 -4.61 26.78 4.13
N ARG A 584 -4.61 26.29 2.89
CA ARG A 584 -4.71 24.87 2.53
C ARG A 584 -3.49 24.45 1.72
N ILE A 585 -3.04 23.20 1.84
CA ILE A 585 -1.80 22.76 1.21
C ILE A 585 -1.84 21.32 0.69
N LEU A 586 -1.90 21.20 -0.63
CA LEU A 586 -1.59 19.93 -1.27
C LEU A 586 -0.10 19.65 -1.10
N SER A 587 0.22 18.65 -0.30
CA SER A 587 1.60 18.19 -0.08
C SER A 587 2.08 17.33 -1.27
N PRO A 588 3.38 17.01 -1.34
CA PRO A 588 3.93 16.17 -2.41
C PRO A 588 3.13 14.89 -2.59
N VAL A 589 3.04 14.37 -3.82
CA VAL A 589 2.51 13.01 -4.02
C VAL A 589 3.38 11.99 -3.28
N HIS A 590 2.92 10.73 -3.13
CA HIS A 590 3.80 9.74 -2.50
C HIS A 590 5.13 9.58 -3.26
N ALA A 591 6.22 9.48 -2.50
CA ALA A 591 7.58 9.46 -3.04
C ALA A 591 7.83 8.36 -4.09
N TRP A 592 7.09 7.25 -4.03
CA TRP A 592 7.20 6.16 -4.99
C TRP A 592 6.59 6.48 -6.36
N TYR A 593 5.73 7.51 -6.49
CA TYR A 593 5.20 7.96 -7.77
C TYR A 593 6.30 8.59 -8.62
N HIS A 594 7.30 9.22 -7.97
CA HIS A 594 8.45 9.82 -8.66
C HIS A 594 9.47 8.78 -9.14
N GLU A 595 9.40 7.51 -8.70
CA GLU A 595 10.33 6.47 -9.17
C GLU A 595 10.30 6.27 -10.69
N ILE A 596 9.27 6.75 -11.38
CA ILE A 596 9.22 6.76 -12.84
C ILE A 596 10.36 7.52 -13.50
N ASP A 597 10.85 8.58 -12.85
CA ASP A 597 11.97 9.39 -13.36
C ASP A 597 13.32 8.71 -13.18
N LEU A 598 13.37 7.63 -12.38
CA LEU A 598 14.54 6.76 -12.25
C LEU A 598 14.56 5.65 -13.31
N LEU A 599 13.52 5.54 -14.15
CA LEU A 599 13.46 4.49 -15.16
C LEU A 599 14.37 4.83 -16.36
N PRO A 600 15.27 3.91 -16.75
CA PRO A 600 16.08 4.11 -17.95
C PRO A 600 15.19 4.10 -19.18
N ALA A 601 15.56 4.85 -20.23
CA ALA A 601 14.81 4.91 -21.48
C ALA A 601 14.61 3.52 -22.12
N THR A 602 15.71 2.77 -22.21
CA THR A 602 15.73 1.39 -22.70
C THR A 602 15.79 0.41 -21.53
N ALA A 603 15.09 -0.72 -21.65
CA ALA A 603 15.15 -1.77 -20.64
C ALA A 603 16.56 -2.40 -20.58
N THR A 604 17.32 -2.10 -19.54
CA THR A 604 18.60 -2.74 -19.26
C THR A 604 18.39 -4.24 -18.99
N ALA A 605 19.36 -5.08 -19.38
CA ALA A 605 19.32 -6.53 -19.11
C ALA A 605 19.07 -6.84 -17.62
N THR A 606 19.66 -6.06 -16.71
CA THR A 606 19.46 -6.18 -15.27
C THR A 606 18.00 -5.93 -14.85
N ARG A 607 17.35 -4.91 -15.43
CA ARG A 607 15.94 -4.62 -15.16
C ARG A 607 15.04 -5.76 -15.65
N LEU A 608 15.30 -6.28 -16.85
CA LEU A 608 14.55 -7.43 -17.37
C LEU A 608 14.68 -8.66 -16.46
N ARG A 609 15.87 -8.92 -15.90
CA ARG A 609 16.07 -10.00 -14.92
C ARG A 609 15.27 -9.77 -13.64
N ILE A 610 15.25 -8.54 -13.11
CA ILE A 610 14.45 -8.17 -11.94
C ILE A 610 12.95 -8.37 -12.21
N LEU A 611 12.45 -7.93 -13.38
CA LEU A 611 11.04 -8.10 -13.75
C LEU A 611 10.66 -9.59 -13.89
N ARG A 612 11.55 -10.42 -14.44
CA ARG A 612 11.36 -11.88 -14.52
C ARG A 612 11.25 -12.50 -13.13
N LEU A 613 12.16 -12.17 -12.21
CA LEU A 613 12.14 -12.67 -10.83
C LEU A 613 10.92 -12.15 -10.05
N ALA A 614 10.57 -10.88 -10.21
CA ALA A 614 9.39 -10.29 -9.58
C ALA A 614 8.08 -10.91 -10.09
N GLY A 615 8.03 -11.30 -11.37
CA GLY A 615 6.89 -12.00 -11.97
C GLY A 615 6.55 -13.30 -11.25
N VAL A 616 7.56 -14.06 -10.80
CA VAL A 616 7.37 -15.31 -10.05
C VAL A 616 6.67 -15.05 -8.72
N GLY A 617 7.11 -14.03 -7.97
CA GLY A 617 6.47 -13.62 -6.72
C GLY A 617 5.03 -13.14 -6.88
N GLY A 618 4.70 -12.47 -8.00
CA GLY A 618 3.36 -11.98 -8.29
C GLY A 618 2.38 -13.04 -8.81
N THR A 619 2.88 -14.14 -9.38
CA THR A 619 2.05 -15.16 -10.08
C THR A 619 1.06 -15.84 -9.13
N ALA A 620 1.46 -16.15 -7.89
CA ALA A 620 0.57 -16.76 -6.89
C ALA A 620 -0.66 -15.90 -6.62
N ARG A 621 -0.45 -14.63 -6.30
CA ARG A 621 -1.54 -13.69 -6.00
C ARG A 621 -2.41 -13.46 -7.23
N ALA A 622 -1.82 -13.39 -8.42
CA ALA A 622 -2.55 -13.19 -9.67
C ALA A 622 -3.43 -14.40 -10.03
N LEU A 623 -2.88 -15.62 -10.02
CA LEU A 623 -3.61 -16.84 -10.41
C LEU A 623 -4.77 -17.15 -9.45
N PHE A 624 -4.53 -17.12 -8.13
CA PHE A 624 -5.56 -17.43 -7.14
C PHE A 624 -6.54 -16.27 -6.90
N GLY A 625 -6.14 -15.03 -7.23
CA GLY A 625 -7.05 -13.88 -7.23
C GLY A 625 -7.92 -13.78 -8.49
N ALA A 626 -7.52 -14.43 -9.60
CA ALA A 626 -8.15 -14.30 -10.90
C ALA A 626 -9.63 -14.73 -10.94
N PRO A 627 -10.07 -15.84 -10.32
CA PRO A 627 -11.49 -16.22 -10.33
C PRO A 627 -12.39 -15.15 -9.68
N ARG A 628 -11.95 -14.61 -8.54
CA ARG A 628 -12.66 -13.52 -7.85
C ARG A 628 -12.67 -12.25 -8.70
N ALA A 629 -11.54 -11.90 -9.31
CA ALA A 629 -11.44 -10.73 -10.19
C ALA A 629 -12.34 -10.88 -11.42
N ALA A 630 -12.32 -12.02 -12.10
CA ALA A 630 -13.18 -12.33 -13.25
C ALA A 630 -14.66 -12.32 -12.87
N TYR A 631 -15.03 -12.86 -11.71
CA TYR A 631 -16.40 -12.80 -11.19
C TYR A 631 -16.87 -11.36 -10.91
N HIS A 632 -16.04 -10.54 -10.26
CA HIS A 632 -16.34 -9.13 -10.05
C HIS A 632 -16.48 -8.37 -11.37
N GLN A 633 -15.66 -8.69 -12.38
CA GLN A 633 -15.75 -8.10 -13.71
C GLN A 633 -17.02 -8.52 -14.45
N ALA A 634 -17.37 -9.81 -14.43
CA ALA A 634 -18.58 -10.35 -15.06
C ALA A 634 -19.86 -9.79 -14.42
N THR A 635 -19.82 -9.52 -13.11
CA THR A 635 -20.96 -8.93 -12.38
C THR A 635 -20.92 -7.41 -12.31
N ALA A 636 -19.85 -6.75 -12.75
CA ALA A 636 -19.68 -5.29 -12.64
C ALA A 636 -20.81 -4.53 -13.33
N GLY A 637 -21.20 -4.92 -14.55
CA GLY A 637 -22.30 -4.26 -15.26
C GLY A 637 -23.63 -4.34 -14.50
N ARG A 638 -23.97 -5.52 -13.98
CA ARG A 638 -25.19 -5.72 -13.17
C ARG A 638 -25.14 -4.96 -11.85
N ARG A 639 -23.98 -4.96 -11.16
CA ARG A 639 -23.78 -4.23 -9.91
C ARG A 639 -23.92 -2.72 -10.12
N ARG A 640 -23.33 -2.19 -11.19
CA ARG A 640 -23.44 -0.77 -11.57
C ARG A 640 -24.88 -0.40 -11.89
N GLN A 641 -25.57 -1.20 -12.70
CA GLN A 641 -26.98 -0.95 -13.00
C GLN A 641 -27.84 -0.97 -11.73
N ARG A 642 -27.62 -1.93 -10.82
CA ARG A 642 -28.32 -1.97 -9.52
C ARG A 642 -28.00 -0.76 -8.65
N ARG A 643 -26.74 -0.35 -8.56
CA ARG A 643 -26.29 0.83 -7.82
C ARG A 643 -26.96 2.10 -8.37
N ARG A 644 -26.90 2.28 -9.69
CA ARG A 644 -27.55 3.39 -10.40
C ARG A 644 -29.05 3.47 -10.15
N LEU A 645 -29.76 2.34 -10.27
CA LEU A 645 -31.20 2.29 -9.96
C LEU A 645 -31.49 2.62 -8.49
N HIS A 646 -30.64 2.14 -7.56
CA HIS A 646 -30.79 2.44 -6.15
C HIS A 646 -30.51 3.92 -5.83
N GLU A 647 -29.51 4.54 -6.47
CA GLU A 647 -29.22 5.97 -6.34
C GLU A 647 -30.37 6.81 -6.89
N LEU A 648 -30.93 6.46 -8.05
CA LEU A 648 -32.13 7.12 -8.60
C LEU A 648 -33.34 7.04 -7.65
N LEU A 649 -33.60 5.86 -7.08
CA LEU A 649 -34.67 5.70 -6.08
C LEU A 649 -34.40 6.53 -4.82
N THR A 650 -33.14 6.60 -4.39
CA THR A 650 -32.76 7.41 -3.22
C THR A 650 -32.95 8.90 -3.50
N ILE A 651 -32.57 9.37 -4.70
CA ILE A 651 -32.79 10.76 -5.14
C ILE A 651 -34.27 11.12 -5.11
N GLU A 652 -35.14 10.22 -5.59
CA GLU A 652 -36.59 10.44 -5.58
C GLU A 652 -37.18 10.45 -4.16
N GLN A 653 -36.67 9.60 -3.26
CA GLN A 653 -37.21 9.43 -1.92
C GLN A 653 -36.63 10.40 -0.87
N SER A 654 -35.43 10.94 -1.11
CA SER A 654 -34.66 11.69 -0.11
C SER A 654 -34.32 13.10 -0.63
N PRO A 655 -35.03 14.15 -0.17
CA PRO A 655 -34.70 15.53 -0.50
C PRO A 655 -33.28 15.96 -0.08
N GLY A 656 -32.69 15.30 0.91
CA GLY A 656 -31.32 15.54 1.38
C GLY A 656 -30.26 14.66 0.73
N PHE A 657 -30.50 14.12 -0.48
CA PHE A 657 -29.48 13.35 -1.19
C PHE A 657 -28.23 14.20 -1.41
N ASP A 658 -27.08 13.64 -1.04
CA ASP A 658 -25.81 14.35 -1.10
C ASP A 658 -25.17 14.20 -2.50
N TYR A 659 -25.19 15.29 -3.27
CA TYR A 659 -24.51 15.38 -4.56
C TYR A 659 -23.05 15.85 -4.45
N GLY A 660 -22.52 15.94 -3.24
CA GLY A 660 -21.18 16.38 -2.93
C GLY A 660 -20.12 15.53 -3.62
N ALA A 661 -19.02 16.18 -3.99
CA ALA A 661 -17.95 15.51 -4.68
C ALA A 661 -17.31 14.42 -3.81
N ALA A 662 -17.04 13.27 -4.43
CA ALA A 662 -16.19 12.23 -3.88
C ALA A 662 -14.76 12.77 -3.60
N PRO A 663 -13.96 12.10 -2.74
CA PRO A 663 -12.60 12.55 -2.42
C PRO A 663 -11.75 12.76 -3.69
N SER A 664 -11.03 13.89 -3.74
CA SER A 664 -10.24 14.28 -4.91
C SER A 664 -9.14 13.26 -5.20
N VAL A 665 -8.92 13.00 -6.49
CA VAL A 665 -7.83 12.14 -6.98
C VAL A 665 -6.46 12.67 -6.56
N ARG A 666 -6.27 13.99 -6.52
CA ARG A 666 -5.00 14.61 -6.10
C ARG A 666 -4.77 14.48 -4.60
N GLU A 667 -5.84 14.52 -3.80
CA GLU A 667 -5.78 14.29 -2.36
C GLU A 667 -5.54 12.81 -2.04
N ALA A 668 -6.13 11.90 -2.81
CA ALA A 668 -5.86 10.46 -2.66
C ALA A 668 -4.39 10.09 -3.01
N ALA A 669 -3.72 10.91 -3.81
CA ALA A 669 -2.30 10.78 -4.12
C ALA A 669 -1.37 11.54 -3.15
N ASP A 670 -1.93 12.33 -2.23
CA ASP A 670 -1.17 13.15 -1.28
C ASP A 670 -0.44 12.29 -0.24
N SER A 671 0.84 12.58 -0.03
CA SER A 671 1.65 11.88 0.97
C SER A 671 1.46 12.40 2.39
N GLY A 672 0.92 13.62 2.53
CA GLY A 672 0.76 14.32 3.81
C GLY A 672 2.08 14.75 4.48
N HIS A 673 3.22 14.56 3.83
CA HIS A 673 4.54 14.89 4.37
C HIS A 673 5.47 15.42 3.26
N TYR A 674 6.38 16.32 3.62
CA TYR A 674 7.39 16.82 2.67
C TYR A 674 8.48 15.78 2.43
N GLN A 675 8.94 15.68 1.18
CA GLN A 675 10.02 14.78 0.80
C GLN A 675 11.39 15.47 0.90
N ASN A 676 11.40 16.79 0.72
CA ASN A 676 12.57 17.65 0.86
C ASN A 676 12.28 18.75 1.88
N TYR A 677 13.27 19.08 2.72
CA TYR A 677 13.16 20.16 3.70
C TYR A 677 12.84 21.52 3.06
N PHE A 678 13.40 21.81 1.88
CA PHE A 678 13.13 23.07 1.18
C PHE A 678 11.68 23.19 0.70
N GLN A 679 11.00 22.08 0.39
CA GLN A 679 9.56 22.10 0.07
C GLN A 679 8.74 22.69 1.23
N HIS A 680 9.11 22.38 2.47
CA HIS A 680 8.45 22.94 3.66
C HIS A 680 8.71 24.43 3.83
N ILE A 681 9.97 24.86 3.64
CA ILE A 681 10.34 26.28 3.75
C ILE A 681 9.63 27.10 2.68
N ASP A 682 9.67 26.63 1.43
CA ASP A 682 9.10 27.33 0.28
C ASP A 682 7.57 27.43 0.40
N ALA A 683 6.92 26.36 0.89
CA ALA A 683 5.49 26.38 1.18
C ALA A 683 5.11 27.43 2.24
N ASN A 684 5.88 27.55 3.33
CA ASN A 684 5.60 28.57 4.35
C ASN A 684 5.87 29.97 3.82
N ARG A 685 6.97 30.18 3.07
CA ARG A 685 7.27 31.46 2.43
C ARG A 685 6.16 31.88 1.46
N ALA A 686 5.59 30.94 0.73
CA ALA A 686 4.46 31.19 -0.17
C ALA A 686 3.25 31.72 0.61
N PHE A 687 2.88 31.11 1.73
CA PHE A 687 1.78 31.62 2.57
C PHE A 687 2.09 33.02 3.12
N ASP A 688 3.28 33.24 3.67
CA ASP A 688 3.67 34.55 4.20
C ASP A 688 3.60 35.64 3.12
N THR A 689 3.99 35.30 1.89
CA THR A 689 3.95 36.20 0.74
C THR A 689 2.51 36.49 0.32
N LEU A 690 1.68 35.45 0.16
CA LEU A 690 0.27 35.61 -0.20
C LEU A 690 -0.50 36.42 0.83
N ASP A 691 -0.31 36.15 2.12
CA ASP A 691 -0.96 36.89 3.20
C ASP A 691 -0.53 38.35 3.20
N ARG A 692 0.77 38.65 3.07
CA ARG A 692 1.27 40.02 3.00
C ARG A 692 0.65 40.81 1.85
N HIS A 693 0.62 40.24 0.65
CA HIS A 693 0.05 40.92 -0.51
C HIS A 693 -1.47 41.05 -0.45
N ALA A 694 -2.17 40.04 0.08
CA ALA A 694 -3.61 40.12 0.31
C ALA A 694 -3.95 41.22 1.33
N PHE A 695 -3.26 41.27 2.47
CA PHE A 695 -3.44 42.32 3.47
C PHE A 695 -3.14 43.70 2.90
N ALA A 696 -2.01 43.86 2.20
CA ALA A 696 -1.65 45.13 1.61
C ALA A 696 -2.72 45.63 0.63
N ALA A 697 -3.26 44.74 -0.21
CA ALA A 697 -4.32 45.08 -1.16
C ALA A 697 -5.63 45.49 -0.46
N ILE A 698 -6.00 44.79 0.62
CA ILE A 698 -7.20 45.12 1.41
C ILE A 698 -7.03 46.49 2.08
N VAL A 699 -5.90 46.73 2.73
CA VAL A 699 -5.63 47.97 3.45
C VAL A 699 -5.56 49.16 2.49
N GLU A 700 -4.87 49.02 1.35
CA GLU A 700 -4.79 50.04 0.30
C GLU A 700 -6.18 50.43 -0.21
N PHE A 701 -7.03 49.44 -0.50
CA PHE A 701 -8.41 49.67 -0.90
C PHE A 701 -9.22 50.41 0.17
N LEU A 702 -9.15 49.98 1.43
CA LEU A 702 -9.90 50.62 2.53
C LEU A 702 -9.45 52.08 2.78
N ASP A 703 -8.14 52.35 2.69
CA ASP A 703 -7.60 53.71 2.84
C ASP A 703 -8.04 54.65 1.70
N GLU A 704 -8.11 54.14 0.45
CA GLU A 704 -8.63 54.87 -0.71
C GLU A 704 -10.10 55.27 -0.53
N HIS A 705 -10.88 54.43 0.17
CA HIS A 705 -12.30 54.67 0.47
C HIS A 705 -12.54 55.43 1.79
N GLY A 706 -11.47 55.85 2.47
CA GLY A 706 -11.54 56.69 3.67
C GLY A 706 -11.89 55.95 4.96
N VAL A 707 -11.66 54.64 5.04
CA VAL A 707 -11.85 53.81 6.26
C VAL A 707 -10.63 53.93 7.17
N ASP A 708 -10.82 53.94 8.49
CA ASP A 708 -9.73 53.87 9.46
C ASP A 708 -9.11 52.45 9.52
N THR A 709 -7.89 52.29 8.98
CA THR A 709 -7.18 51.00 8.94
C THR A 709 -6.12 50.80 10.04
N ARG A 710 -6.01 51.72 11.02
CA ARG A 710 -4.95 51.67 12.05
C ARG A 710 -4.95 50.35 12.83
N ASP A 711 -6.13 49.92 13.28
CA ASP A 711 -6.29 48.66 14.02
C ASP A 711 -5.97 47.44 13.13
N LEU A 712 -6.40 47.47 11.86
CA LEU A 712 -6.13 46.41 10.90
C LEU A 712 -4.62 46.25 10.63
N ARG A 713 -3.88 47.36 10.49
CA ARG A 713 -2.42 47.35 10.32
C ARG A 713 -1.70 46.81 11.57
N GLN A 714 -2.18 47.13 12.76
CA GLN A 714 -1.64 46.56 14.00
C GLN A 714 -1.90 45.05 14.09
N GLN A 715 -3.10 44.59 13.71
CA GLN A 715 -3.42 43.17 13.65
C GLN A 715 -2.60 42.42 12.61
N GLN A 716 -2.35 43.02 11.44
CA GLN A 716 -1.48 42.45 10.40
C GLN A 716 -0.09 42.11 10.95
N GLN A 717 0.52 43.01 11.74
CA GLN A 717 1.83 42.75 12.34
C GLN A 717 1.79 41.54 13.30
N THR A 718 0.70 41.36 14.05
CA THR A 718 0.50 40.20 14.93
C THR A 718 0.29 38.90 14.14
N ILE A 719 -0.57 38.92 13.11
CA ILE A 719 -0.88 37.75 12.27
C ILE A 719 0.36 37.26 11.54
N LEU A 720 1.13 38.18 10.95
CA LEU A 720 2.32 37.85 10.17
C LEU A 720 3.49 37.38 11.04
N ASN A 721 3.63 37.87 12.28
CA ASN A 721 4.75 37.50 13.15
C ASN A 721 4.49 36.22 13.95
N HIS A 722 3.24 35.96 14.35
CA HIS A 722 2.91 34.82 15.22
C HIS A 722 2.19 33.67 14.50
N GLY A 723 1.82 33.83 13.23
CA GLY A 723 1.23 32.79 12.39
C GLY A 723 -0.19 32.34 12.79
N VAL A 724 -0.68 32.74 13.97
CA VAL A 724 -2.00 32.44 14.55
C VAL A 724 -2.42 33.61 15.45
N ILE A 725 -3.63 34.16 15.26
CA ILE A 725 -4.32 34.91 16.31
C ILE A 725 -5.27 33.93 17.02
N GLN A 726 -5.05 33.74 18.32
CA GLN A 726 -5.96 33.03 19.20
C GLN A 726 -7.28 33.81 19.34
N GLN A 727 -8.34 33.33 18.68
CA GLN A 727 -9.71 33.65 19.08
C GLN A 727 -10.42 32.35 19.47
N GLY A 728 -10.36 32.04 20.76
CA GLY A 728 -11.28 31.11 21.44
C GLY A 728 -11.06 29.60 21.18
N GLY A 729 -10.43 28.90 22.13
CA GLY A 729 -10.66 27.46 22.35
C GLY A 729 -9.45 26.53 22.27
N ILE A 730 -8.96 26.15 23.45
CA ILE A 730 -8.09 24.99 23.80
C ILE A 730 -6.73 24.90 23.09
N SER A 731 -5.73 25.41 23.80
CA SER A 731 -4.30 25.16 23.56
C SER A 731 -3.97 23.67 23.76
N VAL A 732 -3.38 23.04 22.74
CA VAL A 732 -2.44 21.94 22.95
C VAL A 732 -1.07 22.46 22.54
N VAL A 733 -0.48 23.30 23.39
CA VAL A 733 0.90 23.73 23.25
C VAL A 733 1.63 23.44 24.56
N GLY A 734 2.62 22.55 24.48
CA GLY A 734 3.58 22.33 25.56
C GLY A 734 4.36 23.60 25.89
N ASN A 735 4.69 23.75 27.18
CA ASN A 735 5.50 24.76 27.85
C ASN A 735 6.03 25.91 26.97
N GLN A 736 5.43 27.10 27.09
CA GLN A 736 6.04 28.36 26.65
C GLN A 736 6.20 29.31 27.83
N ALA A 737 7.35 29.98 27.89
CA ALA A 737 7.66 31.08 28.79
C ALA A 737 8.05 32.29 27.93
N ILE A 738 7.42 33.44 28.14
CA ILE A 738 7.63 34.66 27.34
C ILE A 738 8.10 35.80 28.26
N GLY A 739 9.25 36.40 27.94
CA GLY A 739 9.90 37.48 28.69
C GLY A 739 11.41 37.22 28.88
N GLN A 740 12.23 38.26 29.00
CA GLN A 740 13.65 38.08 29.35
C GLN A 740 13.76 37.45 30.74
N GLY A 741 14.30 36.22 30.82
CA GLY A 741 14.49 35.48 32.06
C GLY A 741 13.38 34.48 32.44
N ALA A 742 12.38 34.27 31.58
CA ALA A 742 11.29 33.35 31.88
C ALA A 742 11.69 31.88 31.61
N THR A 743 11.57 31.01 32.62
CA THR A 743 11.78 29.56 32.51
C THR A 743 10.53 28.79 32.93
N ALA A 744 10.05 27.86 32.09
CA ALA A 744 8.92 26.97 32.41
C ALA A 744 9.44 25.56 32.75
N ASN A 745 9.19 25.11 33.99
CA ASN A 745 9.47 23.74 34.44
C ASN A 745 8.17 22.94 34.60
N GLN A 746 8.14 21.73 34.06
CA GLN A 746 7.05 20.77 34.24
C GLN A 746 7.19 20.06 35.59
N GLN A 747 6.26 20.28 36.51
CA GLN A 747 6.01 19.33 37.60
C GLN A 747 4.96 18.34 37.11
N THR A 748 5.39 17.13 36.75
CA THR A 748 4.46 16.01 36.52
C THR A 748 3.90 15.59 37.87
N PRO A 749 2.59 15.62 38.13
CA PRO A 749 2.02 15.09 39.36
C PRO A 749 2.23 13.58 39.39
N ASP A 750 2.81 13.09 40.48
CA ASP A 750 2.98 11.68 40.76
C ASP A 750 1.61 11.07 41.09
N LEU A 751 0.94 10.50 40.09
CA LEU A 751 -0.33 9.78 40.25
C LEU A 751 -0.07 8.36 40.76
N ASP A 752 0.51 8.28 41.95
CA ASP A 752 0.65 7.06 42.72
C ASP A 752 0.26 7.38 44.18
N LYS A 753 -1.01 7.74 44.38
CA LYS A 753 -1.71 7.75 45.67
C LYS A 753 -3.21 7.96 45.46
N THR A 754 -3.96 7.07 46.08
CA THR A 754 -5.42 7.06 46.37
C THR A 754 -6.37 6.44 45.34
N LEU A 755 -6.70 5.17 45.66
CA LEU A 755 -7.93 4.38 45.48
C LEU A 755 -8.43 4.06 44.06
#